data_AF-A0A9D8SV15-F1
#
_entry.id   AF-A0A9D8SV15-F1
#
_cell.length_a   1.000
_cell.length_b   1.000
_cell.length_c   1.000
_cell.angle_alpha   90.00
_cell.angle_beta   90.00
_cell.angle_gamma   90.00
#
_symmetry.space_group_name_H-M   'P 1'
#
loop_
_entity.id
_entity.type
_entity.pdbx_description
1 polymer ?
#
loop_
_entity_poly.entity_id
_entity_poly.type
_entity_poly.pdbx_seq_one_letter_code
_entity_poly.pdbx_strand_id
1 'polypeptide(L)'
;MKRATTIIAIFLLAIASLEAQSPRVVLKSIVEGDKLKAMERLEKINIKTRNEMPEMCLLAEAAVLCMADQTLSDMMHGYDKFATHRESILTSENLEKVFKGSDISLEEIIQRIESNSYDAVKAENSEEGYRKYLALAIKGEHTELEDIKLQLEYVVHENVLKQRSVEACDEFIAEFPASKHVDAIKRHRAKILYDNAMNSSNEEILERFIAEYPDYERLSDVTTRLMDMRYKRIVRSENIEQMRWFVDLYPNYKEISRLKQVMANIEYPTLKDSREELEAFIAYYPNVRQISEVKSRLNICKIVEECNIGEIFRYIKQHGYEPSYTRMQRAIFEKHGQLILTDDITQVSLVRFCNKEGKVGYLNLEGRVVVAAEYEYRAYVGMGIPSDKSRDVFECLASRGLAIVIKEGKYGAINSRGEVIIPTQYRDIAFLNNEVACVVSTESNNNGQWNNTTYVCTTYDYQGTKLEDERRYETGYGNASLNNWDTTWFSTNVSIKDSLDEWEKSIYVNGKYVGTAYGGFHTLTPNYRWFQVKGDEKINVIARNGNVVTLNFHSYDIEIIYDNIIMAESISSGNRCVIDLDKQSIISKDKFREMYPMSCNMILVQYIDNSFGFVNRSLSTAITERYDRAYSFSCGTAAVIKGGIGYLINSEGKQVSATYDDIAPLAGHKGLYKVSKSGKCGIIDGNDQIVVPIEYEPAKTGHYTNDKLSSVQSVAGVIEWANGVKTTIFE
;
A
#
# COMPACT_ATOMS: atom_id res chain seq x y z
N MET A 1 -96.08 97.36 2.76
CA MET A 1 -95.42 96.42 3.70
C MET A 1 -94.66 95.25 3.06
N LYS A 2 -94.65 95.02 1.73
CA LYS A 2 -93.77 94.02 1.07
C LYS A 2 -92.49 94.57 0.41
N ARG A 3 -92.14 95.85 0.64
CA ARG A 3 -90.86 96.46 0.23
C ARG A 3 -89.82 96.56 1.37
N ALA A 4 -90.21 96.20 2.60
CA ALA A 4 -89.31 96.25 3.77
C ALA A 4 -88.52 94.93 3.97
N THR A 5 -89.00 93.81 3.40
CA THR A 5 -88.35 92.49 3.52
C THR A 5 -87.23 92.25 2.50
N THR A 6 -87.20 92.98 1.38
CA THR A 6 -86.17 92.80 0.33
C THR A 6 -84.87 93.57 0.64
N ILE A 7 -84.94 94.68 1.39
CA ILE A 7 -83.76 95.51 1.69
C ILE A 7 -82.93 94.91 2.85
N ILE A 8 -83.57 94.20 3.79
CA ILE A 8 -82.86 93.53 4.90
C ILE A 8 -82.14 92.25 4.42
N ALA A 9 -82.67 91.55 3.41
CA ALA A 9 -82.00 90.39 2.81
C ALA A 9 -80.74 90.77 2.01
N ILE A 10 -80.74 91.92 1.33
CA ILE A 10 -79.58 92.39 0.54
C ILE A 10 -78.48 92.98 1.45
N PHE A 11 -78.84 93.56 2.60
CA PHE A 11 -77.84 94.04 3.57
C PHE A 11 -77.20 92.90 4.40
N LEU A 12 -77.95 91.83 4.70
CA LEU A 12 -77.39 90.64 5.37
C LEU A 12 -76.50 89.77 4.44
N LEU A 13 -76.78 89.73 3.13
CA LEU A 13 -75.93 89.05 2.15
C LEU A 13 -74.65 89.83 1.79
N ALA A 14 -74.62 91.15 2.01
CA ALA A 14 -73.40 91.96 1.85
C ALA A 14 -72.45 91.88 3.05
N ILE A 15 -72.96 91.56 4.25
CA ILE A 15 -72.12 91.40 5.45
C ILE A 15 -71.52 90.00 5.52
N ALA A 16 -72.20 88.98 4.98
CA ALA A 16 -71.64 87.63 4.84
C ALA A 16 -70.56 87.50 3.74
N SER A 17 -70.43 88.48 2.82
CA SER A 17 -69.38 88.48 1.79
C SER A 17 -68.13 89.27 2.18
N LEU A 18 -68.20 90.12 3.21
CA LEU A 18 -67.04 90.88 3.72
C LEU A 18 -66.22 90.13 4.78
N GLU A 19 -66.80 89.18 5.52
CA GLU A 19 -66.02 88.29 6.40
C GLU A 19 -65.27 87.19 5.62
N ALA A 20 -65.65 86.94 4.37
CA ALA A 20 -65.07 85.90 3.51
C ALA A 20 -63.68 86.23 2.94
N GLN A 21 -63.06 87.34 3.34
CA GLN A 21 -61.83 87.85 2.70
C GLN A 21 -60.64 88.04 3.63
N SER A 22 -60.70 87.53 4.87
CA SER A 22 -59.56 87.63 5.78
C SER A 22 -58.74 86.34 5.80
N PRO A 23 -57.44 86.41 5.49
CA PRO A 23 -56.41 85.41 5.83
C PRO A 23 -56.62 84.65 7.14
N ARG A 24 -57.07 85.36 8.19
CA ARG A 24 -57.34 84.80 9.53
C ARG A 24 -58.42 83.72 9.56
N VAL A 25 -59.45 83.85 8.71
CA VAL A 25 -60.62 82.96 8.70
C VAL A 25 -60.29 81.61 8.06
N VAL A 26 -59.31 81.59 7.14
CA VAL A 26 -58.75 80.36 6.56
C VAL A 26 -57.98 79.58 7.63
N LEU A 27 -57.08 80.26 8.35
CA LEU A 27 -56.31 79.66 9.44
C LEU A 27 -57.21 79.12 10.56
N LYS A 28 -58.32 79.81 10.86
CA LYS A 28 -59.33 79.33 11.81
C LYS A 28 -60.00 78.02 11.37
N SER A 29 -60.38 77.90 10.10
CA SER A 29 -60.92 76.64 9.57
C SER A 29 -59.92 75.49 9.61
N ILE A 30 -58.64 75.77 9.42
CA ILE A 30 -57.57 74.78 9.51
C ILE A 30 -57.44 74.27 10.96
N VAL A 31 -57.47 75.16 11.94
CA VAL A 31 -57.41 74.81 13.38
C VAL A 31 -58.68 74.05 13.83
N GLU A 32 -59.85 74.44 13.32
CA GLU A 32 -61.14 73.76 13.54
C GLU A 32 -61.23 72.38 12.86
N GLY A 33 -60.28 72.02 11.97
CA GLY A 33 -60.26 70.76 11.24
C GLY A 33 -61.24 70.69 10.06
N ASP A 34 -61.89 71.79 9.69
CA ASP A 34 -62.90 71.85 8.62
C ASP A 34 -62.23 72.11 7.25
N LYS A 35 -61.70 71.04 6.64
CA LYS A 35 -60.92 71.05 5.39
C LYS A 35 -61.68 71.66 4.21
N LEU A 36 -62.91 71.23 3.98
CA LEU A 36 -63.71 71.64 2.83
C LEU A 36 -63.94 73.16 2.87
N LYS A 37 -64.19 73.67 4.07
CA LYS A 37 -64.35 75.08 4.34
C LYS A 37 -63.03 75.85 4.26
N ALA A 38 -61.92 75.28 4.71
CA ALA A 38 -60.59 75.87 4.55
C ALA A 38 -60.19 76.01 3.07
N MET A 39 -60.40 74.96 2.27
CA MET A 39 -60.13 74.94 0.82
C MET A 39 -60.98 75.97 0.07
N GLU A 40 -62.30 75.96 0.29
CA GLU A 40 -63.20 76.93 -0.34
C GLU A 40 -62.82 78.37 0.01
N ARG A 41 -62.40 78.62 1.25
CA ARG A 41 -61.99 79.96 1.69
C ARG A 41 -60.64 80.36 1.10
N LEU A 42 -59.72 79.42 0.94
CA LEU A 42 -58.42 79.64 0.31
C LEU A 42 -58.55 80.00 -1.19
N GLU A 43 -59.44 79.31 -1.93
CA GLU A 43 -59.72 79.61 -3.35
C GLU A 43 -60.39 80.97 -3.57
N LYS A 44 -61.18 81.43 -2.59
CA LYS A 44 -61.92 82.69 -2.64
C LYS A 44 -61.07 83.91 -2.22
N ILE A 45 -59.79 83.72 -1.86
CA ILE A 45 -58.86 84.85 -1.60
C ILE A 45 -58.61 85.61 -2.90
N ASN A 46 -58.87 86.93 -2.88
CA ASN A 46 -58.67 87.77 -4.06
C ASN A 46 -57.18 88.00 -4.38
N ILE A 47 -56.87 88.33 -5.64
CA ILE A 47 -55.49 88.51 -6.13
C ILE A 47 -54.74 89.61 -5.35
N LYS A 48 -55.44 90.66 -4.91
CA LYS A 48 -54.83 91.77 -4.16
C LYS A 48 -54.31 91.28 -2.80
N THR A 49 -55.13 90.57 -2.05
CA THR A 49 -54.77 89.96 -0.76
C THR A 49 -53.67 88.91 -0.91
N ARG A 50 -53.67 88.14 -2.01
CA ARG A 50 -52.61 87.15 -2.31
C ARG A 50 -51.25 87.81 -2.58
N ASN A 51 -51.24 88.99 -3.21
CA ASN A 51 -50.01 89.77 -3.45
C ASN A 51 -49.54 90.55 -2.22
N GLU A 52 -50.46 90.98 -1.35
CA GLU A 52 -50.15 91.73 -0.13
C GLU A 52 -49.65 90.82 1.01
N MET A 53 -50.04 89.54 1.01
CA MET A 53 -49.71 88.57 2.07
C MET A 53 -49.33 87.17 1.52
N PRO A 54 -48.28 87.08 0.69
CA PRO A 54 -47.92 85.83 0.02
C PRO A 54 -47.50 84.72 1.00
N GLU A 55 -46.81 85.05 2.10
CA GLU A 55 -46.35 84.07 3.09
C GLU A 55 -47.52 83.43 3.85
N MET A 56 -48.61 84.17 4.04
CA MET A 56 -49.83 83.64 4.66
C MET A 56 -50.56 82.68 3.73
N CYS A 57 -50.68 83.03 2.45
CA CYS A 57 -51.26 82.13 1.47
C CYS A 57 -50.45 80.84 1.34
N LEU A 58 -49.11 80.93 1.35
CA LEU A 58 -48.21 79.78 1.38
C LEU A 58 -48.41 78.91 2.63
N LEU A 59 -48.46 79.53 3.82
CA LEU A 59 -48.68 78.82 5.09
C LEU A 59 -50.04 78.11 5.12
N ALA A 60 -51.10 78.79 4.66
CA ALA A 60 -52.45 78.23 4.59
C ALA A 60 -52.55 77.11 3.54
N GLU A 61 -51.91 77.27 2.38
CA GLU A 61 -51.80 76.22 1.36
C GLU A 61 -51.06 74.99 1.89
N ALA A 62 -49.92 75.18 2.55
CA ALA A 62 -49.15 74.11 3.17
C ALA A 62 -49.97 73.38 4.24
N ALA A 63 -50.62 74.13 5.14
CA ALA A 63 -51.45 73.56 6.19
C ALA A 63 -52.66 72.79 5.67
N VAL A 64 -53.35 73.28 4.62
CA VAL A 64 -54.48 72.58 3.98
C VAL A 64 -54.04 71.27 3.30
N LEU A 65 -52.85 71.28 2.67
CA LEU A 65 -52.26 70.07 2.09
C LEU A 65 -51.84 69.05 3.16
N CYS A 66 -51.54 69.51 4.38
CA CYS A 66 -51.19 68.68 5.53
C CYS A 66 -52.40 68.31 6.42
N MET A 67 -53.65 68.58 6.02
CA MET A 67 -54.83 68.17 6.81
C MET A 67 -55.17 66.69 6.60
N ALA A 68 -55.84 66.09 7.60
CA ALA A 68 -56.36 64.72 7.51
C ALA A 68 -57.20 64.49 6.23
N ASP A 69 -57.21 63.25 5.72
CA ASP A 69 -57.82 62.80 4.46
C ASP A 69 -57.07 63.19 3.16
N GLN A 70 -55.76 63.43 3.24
CA GLN A 70 -54.89 63.67 2.08
C GLN A 70 -53.98 62.46 1.81
N THR A 71 -53.49 62.33 0.57
CA THR A 71 -52.50 61.30 0.25
C THR A 71 -51.14 61.66 0.85
N LEU A 72 -50.26 60.68 1.09
CA LEU A 72 -48.90 60.97 1.55
C LEU A 72 -48.19 61.96 0.62
N SER A 73 -48.41 61.86 -0.70
CA SER A 73 -47.85 62.80 -1.68
C SER A 73 -48.28 64.24 -1.42
N ASP A 74 -49.56 64.45 -1.10
CA ASP A 74 -50.10 65.79 -0.79
C ASP A 74 -49.52 66.32 0.52
N MET A 75 -49.41 65.46 1.54
CA MET A 75 -48.86 65.80 2.86
C MET A 75 -47.36 66.15 2.78
N MET A 76 -46.61 65.43 1.95
CA MET A 76 -45.19 65.72 1.67
C MET A 76 -45.04 67.00 0.85
N HIS A 77 -45.91 67.24 -0.12
CA HIS A 77 -45.92 68.47 -0.92
C HIS A 77 -46.27 69.70 -0.08
N GLY A 78 -47.25 69.58 0.82
CA GLY A 78 -47.58 70.60 1.80
C GLY A 78 -46.40 70.92 2.71
N TYR A 79 -45.73 69.88 3.23
CA TYR A 79 -44.56 70.05 4.08
C TYR A 79 -43.36 70.66 3.33
N ASP A 80 -43.08 70.24 2.09
CA ASP A 80 -42.01 70.83 1.27
C ASP A 80 -42.26 72.33 0.99
N LYS A 81 -43.51 72.70 0.67
CA LYS A 81 -43.90 74.10 0.52
C LYS A 81 -43.58 74.91 1.78
N PHE A 82 -43.93 74.38 2.95
CA PHE A 82 -43.61 75.00 4.23
C PHE A 82 -42.10 75.08 4.46
N ALA A 83 -41.40 73.94 4.42
CA ALA A 83 -39.96 73.84 4.69
C ALA A 83 -39.13 74.74 3.75
N THR A 84 -39.53 74.87 2.49
CA THR A 84 -38.86 75.75 1.50
C THR A 84 -39.02 77.24 1.80
N HIS A 85 -40.13 77.65 2.41
CA HIS A 85 -40.44 79.06 2.67
C HIS A 85 -40.39 79.40 4.17
N ARG A 86 -39.92 78.48 5.01
CA ARG A 86 -39.99 78.59 6.47
C ARG A 86 -39.40 79.90 7.00
N GLU A 87 -38.20 80.26 6.56
CA GLU A 87 -37.55 81.50 7.01
C GLU A 87 -38.41 82.72 6.69
N SER A 88 -38.91 82.83 5.44
CA SER A 88 -39.79 83.92 5.05
C SER A 88 -41.11 83.96 5.82
N ILE A 89 -41.66 82.78 6.18
CA ILE A 89 -42.88 82.66 6.99
C ILE A 89 -42.63 83.16 8.42
N LEU A 90 -41.51 82.75 9.04
CA LEU A 90 -41.17 83.11 10.42
C LEU A 90 -40.79 84.59 10.58
N THR A 91 -40.16 85.20 9.58
CA THR A 91 -39.73 86.61 9.63
C THR A 91 -40.77 87.59 9.09
N SER A 92 -41.95 87.12 8.66
CA SER A 92 -42.98 87.98 8.06
C SER A 92 -43.68 88.86 9.10
N GLU A 93 -43.40 90.17 9.07
CA GLU A 93 -44.10 91.15 9.90
C GLU A 93 -45.62 91.16 9.69
N ASN A 94 -46.07 90.78 8.48
CA ASN A 94 -47.49 90.72 8.13
C ASN A 94 -48.17 89.53 8.80
N LEU A 95 -47.50 88.37 8.86
CA LEU A 95 -47.98 87.22 9.63
C LEU A 95 -48.00 87.52 11.12
N GLU A 96 -46.95 88.16 11.66
CA GLU A 96 -46.91 88.54 13.07
C GLU A 96 -48.12 89.42 13.44
N LYS A 97 -48.42 90.46 12.64
CA LYS A 97 -49.62 91.31 12.84
C LYS A 97 -50.93 90.53 12.73
N VAL A 98 -50.99 89.52 11.88
CA VAL A 98 -52.17 88.64 11.74
C VAL A 98 -52.40 87.83 13.01
N PHE A 99 -51.34 87.30 13.62
CA PHE A 99 -51.44 86.48 14.83
C PHE A 99 -51.53 87.27 16.14
N LYS A 100 -51.05 88.53 16.21
CA LYS A 100 -51.01 89.40 17.41
C LYS A 100 -52.39 89.84 17.97
N GLY A 101 -53.47 89.19 17.54
CA GLY A 101 -54.84 89.42 18.00
C GLY A 101 -55.80 88.26 17.68
N SER A 102 -55.28 87.04 17.52
CA SER A 102 -56.06 85.81 17.29
C SER A 102 -55.82 84.78 18.39
N ASP A 103 -56.80 83.89 18.60
CA ASP A 103 -56.67 82.73 19.49
C ASP A 103 -55.77 81.60 18.93
N ILE A 104 -55.19 81.81 17.75
CA ILE A 104 -54.37 80.86 17.00
C ILE A 104 -52.94 81.40 16.97
N SER A 105 -51.95 80.56 17.22
CA SER A 105 -50.54 80.90 17.08
C SER A 105 -49.94 80.35 15.79
N LEU A 106 -48.86 81.00 15.32
CA LEU A 106 -48.08 80.50 14.19
C LEU A 106 -47.46 79.13 14.52
N GLU A 107 -47.00 78.95 15.77
CA GLU A 107 -46.46 77.70 16.28
C GLU A 107 -47.49 76.56 16.23
N GLU A 108 -48.77 76.80 16.53
CA GLU A 108 -49.80 75.75 16.47
C GLU A 108 -50.02 75.25 15.04
N ILE A 109 -50.01 76.16 14.05
CA ILE A 109 -50.17 75.79 12.63
C ILE A 109 -48.95 75.02 12.14
N ILE A 110 -47.74 75.45 12.51
CA ILE A 110 -46.49 74.75 12.17
C ILE A 110 -46.49 73.34 12.78
N GLN A 111 -46.84 73.20 14.07
CA GLN A 111 -46.94 71.90 14.73
C GLN A 111 -47.94 70.96 14.05
N ARG A 112 -49.07 71.48 13.54
CA ARG A 112 -50.03 70.67 12.78
C ARG A 112 -49.48 70.23 11.43
N ILE A 113 -48.80 71.11 10.71
CA ILE A 113 -48.12 70.77 9.45
C ILE A 113 -47.08 69.67 9.70
N GLU A 114 -46.26 69.84 10.73
CA GLU A 114 -45.22 68.91 11.16
C GLU A 114 -45.78 67.54 11.59
N SER A 115 -46.65 67.51 12.61
CA SER A 115 -47.24 66.29 13.16
C SER A 115 -48.01 65.49 12.13
N ASN A 116 -48.89 66.13 11.36
CA ASN A 116 -49.73 65.41 10.41
C ASN A 116 -48.90 64.81 9.27
N SER A 117 -47.90 65.55 8.75
CA SER A 117 -47.02 65.03 7.70
C SER A 117 -46.12 63.93 8.24
N TYR A 118 -45.64 64.03 9.49
CA TYR A 118 -44.85 62.97 10.11
C TYR A 118 -45.68 61.71 10.40
N ASP A 119 -46.90 61.86 10.92
CA ASP A 119 -47.84 60.75 11.17
C ASP A 119 -48.17 60.00 9.88
N ALA A 120 -48.32 60.71 8.76
CA ALA A 120 -48.54 60.10 7.45
C ALA A 120 -47.34 59.25 7.00
N VAL A 121 -46.11 59.75 7.19
CA VAL A 121 -44.87 59.01 6.88
C VAL A 121 -44.73 57.79 7.81
N LYS A 122 -45.07 57.96 9.08
CA LYS A 122 -45.07 56.89 10.07
C LYS A 122 -46.09 55.79 9.77
N ALA A 123 -47.25 56.15 9.24
CA ALA A 123 -48.27 55.20 8.80
C ALA A 123 -47.84 54.42 7.54
N GLU A 124 -47.15 55.06 6.59
CA GLU A 124 -46.58 54.37 5.42
C GLU A 124 -45.43 53.43 5.83
N ASN A 125 -44.63 53.86 6.81
CA ASN A 125 -43.52 53.10 7.38
C ASN A 125 -42.52 52.58 6.32
N SER A 126 -42.21 53.42 5.33
CA SER A 126 -41.29 53.10 4.23
C SER A 126 -39.95 53.82 4.38
N GLU A 127 -38.85 53.15 4.00
CA GLU A 127 -37.51 53.76 4.03
C GLU A 127 -37.45 55.00 3.13
N GLU A 128 -38.00 54.90 1.91
CA GLU A 128 -38.03 56.00 0.95
C GLU A 128 -38.82 57.21 1.50
N GLY A 129 -39.96 56.96 2.14
CA GLY A 129 -40.79 57.98 2.79
C GLY A 129 -40.05 58.69 3.91
N TYR A 130 -39.45 57.95 4.84
CA TYR A 130 -38.66 58.52 5.94
C TYR A 130 -37.44 59.29 5.44
N ARG A 131 -36.69 58.80 4.44
CA ARG A 131 -35.53 59.50 3.87
C ARG A 131 -35.92 60.83 3.23
N LYS A 132 -36.99 60.84 2.42
CA LYS A 132 -37.50 62.07 1.79
C LYS A 132 -38.01 63.05 2.84
N TYR A 133 -38.76 62.57 3.83
CA TYR A 133 -39.29 63.42 4.89
C TYR A 133 -38.18 63.98 5.76
N LEU A 134 -37.17 63.20 6.14
CA LEU A 134 -36.03 63.66 6.93
C LEU A 134 -35.27 64.79 6.22
N ALA A 135 -35.07 64.71 4.91
CA ALA A 135 -34.45 65.78 4.14
C ALA A 135 -35.25 67.10 4.21
N LEU A 136 -36.58 67.01 4.09
CA LEU A 136 -37.47 68.16 4.26
C LEU A 136 -37.48 68.65 5.72
N ALA A 137 -37.46 67.75 6.69
CA ALA A 137 -37.54 68.06 8.12
C ALA A 137 -36.29 68.78 8.60
N ILE A 138 -35.11 68.42 8.06
CA ILE A 138 -33.86 69.16 8.32
C ILE A 138 -33.97 70.58 7.75
N LYS A 139 -34.47 70.72 6.52
CA LYS A 139 -34.68 72.03 5.88
C LYS A 139 -35.71 72.89 6.61
N GLY A 140 -36.76 72.25 7.13
CA GLY A 140 -37.83 72.87 7.91
C GLY A 140 -37.51 73.01 9.41
N GLU A 141 -36.31 72.68 9.86
CA GLU A 141 -35.90 72.70 11.29
C GLU A 141 -36.94 72.06 12.22
N HIS A 142 -37.46 70.89 11.84
CA HIS A 142 -38.47 70.15 12.60
C HIS A 142 -37.99 69.85 14.02
N THR A 143 -38.90 69.92 15.00
CA THR A 143 -38.55 69.74 16.42
C THR A 143 -38.18 68.30 16.80
N GLU A 144 -38.84 67.30 16.20
CA GLU A 144 -38.63 65.87 16.47
C GLU A 144 -37.62 65.15 15.55
N LEU A 145 -36.56 65.83 15.08
CA LEU A 145 -35.55 65.24 14.18
C LEU A 145 -34.91 63.94 14.71
N GLU A 146 -34.75 63.81 16.02
CA GLU A 146 -34.17 62.62 16.65
C GLU A 146 -35.08 61.39 16.51
N ASP A 147 -36.40 61.56 16.69
CA ASP A 147 -37.38 60.47 16.55
C ASP A 147 -37.48 60.02 15.09
N ILE A 148 -37.53 60.97 14.15
CA ILE A 148 -37.57 60.67 12.70
C ILE A 148 -36.36 59.82 12.29
N LYS A 149 -35.15 60.18 12.77
CA LYS A 149 -33.92 59.42 12.51
C LYS A 149 -33.97 58.02 13.10
N LEU A 150 -34.52 57.89 14.31
CA LEU A 150 -34.64 56.60 15.00
C LEU A 150 -35.65 55.66 14.32
N GLN A 151 -36.76 56.19 13.82
CA GLN A 151 -37.71 55.42 13.01
C GLN A 151 -37.11 55.00 11.66
N LEU A 152 -36.40 55.91 10.99
CA LEU A 152 -35.66 55.57 9.76
C LEU A 152 -34.67 54.43 10.02
N GLU A 153 -33.82 54.56 11.06
CA GLU A 153 -32.86 53.52 11.44
C GLU A 153 -33.53 52.16 11.66
N TYR A 154 -34.67 52.13 12.35
CA TYR A 154 -35.43 50.90 12.59
C TYR A 154 -35.95 50.25 11.30
N VAL A 155 -36.50 51.05 10.38
CA VAL A 155 -37.00 50.54 9.09
C VAL A 155 -35.87 50.03 8.21
N VAL A 156 -34.74 50.77 8.13
CA VAL A 156 -33.57 50.32 7.37
C VAL A 156 -33.02 49.01 7.97
N HIS A 157 -32.92 48.91 9.30
CA HIS A 157 -32.51 47.67 9.98
C HIS A 157 -33.40 46.47 9.60
N GLU A 158 -34.72 46.62 9.67
CA GLU A 158 -35.66 45.55 9.32
C GLU A 158 -35.57 45.15 7.83
N ASN A 159 -35.35 46.13 6.95
CA ASN A 159 -35.15 45.88 5.52
C ASN A 159 -33.88 45.07 5.27
N VAL A 160 -32.75 45.45 5.90
CA VAL A 160 -31.47 44.76 5.76
C VAL A 160 -31.56 43.31 6.27
N LEU A 161 -32.27 43.05 7.38
CA LEU A 161 -32.47 41.69 7.89
C LEU A 161 -33.30 40.79 6.96
N LYS A 162 -34.21 41.37 6.15
CA LYS A 162 -34.98 40.64 5.14
C LYS A 162 -34.16 40.39 3.87
N GLN A 163 -33.18 41.24 3.59
CA GLN A 163 -32.30 41.08 2.44
C GLN A 163 -31.22 40.03 2.72
N ARG A 164 -30.75 39.37 1.65
CA ARG A 164 -29.62 38.44 1.67
C ARG A 164 -28.41 39.07 0.96
N SER A 165 -28.09 40.31 1.29
CA SER A 165 -27.00 41.09 0.70
C SER A 165 -26.00 41.51 1.78
N VAL A 166 -24.72 41.32 1.47
CA VAL A 166 -23.60 41.77 2.34
C VAL A 166 -23.42 43.27 2.18
N GLU A 167 -23.61 43.79 0.97
CA GLU A 167 -23.52 45.20 0.62
C GLU A 167 -24.52 46.02 1.44
N ALA A 168 -25.78 45.58 1.52
CA ALA A 168 -26.80 46.25 2.35
C ALA A 168 -26.44 46.26 3.85
N CYS A 169 -25.78 45.20 4.34
CA CYS A 169 -25.27 45.18 5.71
C CYS A 169 -24.13 46.19 5.91
N ASP A 170 -23.21 46.26 4.95
CA ASP A 170 -22.06 47.16 5.00
C ASP A 170 -22.49 48.63 4.89
N GLU A 171 -23.48 48.93 4.04
CA GLU A 171 -24.11 50.25 3.93
C GLU A 171 -24.77 50.68 5.24
N PHE A 172 -25.55 49.80 5.89
CA PHE A 172 -26.15 50.10 7.20
C PHE A 172 -25.09 50.40 8.27
N ILE A 173 -24.03 49.60 8.34
CA ILE A 173 -22.95 49.79 9.33
C ILE A 173 -22.22 51.12 9.08
N ALA A 174 -22.03 51.50 7.82
CA ALA A 174 -21.41 52.77 7.45
C ALA A 174 -22.32 53.98 7.74
N GLU A 175 -23.62 53.84 7.51
CA GLU A 175 -24.61 54.90 7.73
C GLU A 175 -24.93 55.11 9.23
N PHE A 176 -25.03 54.02 10.01
CA PHE A 176 -25.41 54.03 11.42
C PHE A 176 -24.38 53.34 12.34
N PRO A 177 -23.12 53.81 12.39
CA PRO A 177 -22.03 53.10 13.09
C PRO A 177 -22.20 53.02 14.62
N ALA A 178 -22.98 53.92 15.22
CA ALA A 178 -23.28 53.96 16.65
C ALA A 178 -24.63 53.31 17.02
N SER A 179 -25.33 52.70 16.06
CA SER A 179 -26.63 52.07 16.30
C SER A 179 -26.51 50.86 17.23
N LYS A 180 -27.50 50.66 18.11
CA LYS A 180 -27.65 49.44 18.93
C LYS A 180 -27.86 48.17 18.10
N HIS A 181 -28.23 48.33 16.82
CA HIS A 181 -28.51 47.24 15.89
C HIS A 181 -27.27 46.74 15.15
N VAL A 182 -26.12 47.44 15.22
CA VAL A 182 -24.89 47.09 14.51
C VAL A 182 -24.46 45.64 14.78
N ASP A 183 -24.53 45.17 16.02
CA ASP A 183 -24.14 43.79 16.35
C ASP A 183 -25.09 42.75 15.75
N ALA A 184 -26.38 43.06 15.65
CA ALA A 184 -27.36 42.19 15.00
C ALA A 184 -27.09 42.11 13.48
N ILE A 185 -26.80 43.24 12.85
CA ILE A 185 -26.45 43.32 11.43
C ILE A 185 -25.12 42.60 11.14
N LYS A 186 -24.10 42.75 12.00
CA LYS A 186 -22.84 41.99 11.88
C LYS A 186 -23.07 40.47 11.96
N ARG A 187 -23.96 40.01 12.86
CA ARG A 187 -24.35 38.59 12.94
C ARG A 187 -25.08 38.13 11.68
N HIS A 188 -25.99 38.92 11.14
CA HIS A 188 -26.71 38.62 9.89
C HIS A 188 -25.75 38.55 8.70
N ARG A 189 -24.85 39.53 8.58
CA ARG A 189 -23.77 39.56 7.58
C ARG A 189 -22.90 38.29 7.64
N ALA A 190 -22.44 37.92 8.84
CA ALA A 190 -21.65 36.70 9.04
C ALA A 190 -22.41 35.44 8.62
N LYS A 191 -23.72 35.37 8.89
CA LYS A 191 -24.58 34.26 8.46
C LYS A 191 -24.70 34.17 6.94
N ILE A 192 -24.85 35.29 6.23
CA ILE A 192 -24.88 35.31 4.76
C ILE A 192 -23.56 34.80 4.18
N LEU A 193 -22.43 35.27 4.71
CA LEU A 193 -21.10 34.84 4.29
C LEU A 193 -20.84 33.36 4.59
N TYR A 194 -21.30 32.87 5.74
CA TYR A 194 -21.28 31.45 6.09
C TYR A 194 -22.05 30.61 5.07
N ASP A 195 -23.29 30.99 4.76
CA ASP A 195 -24.11 30.29 3.77
C ASP A 195 -23.44 30.27 2.39
N ASN A 196 -22.80 31.37 1.99
CA ASN A 196 -22.04 31.44 0.74
C ASN A 196 -20.85 30.46 0.76
N ALA A 197 -20.05 30.48 1.83
CA ALA A 197 -18.94 29.54 2.01
C ALA A 197 -19.40 28.07 1.97
N MET A 198 -20.54 27.76 2.59
CA MET A 198 -21.10 26.41 2.63
C MET A 198 -21.72 25.93 1.31
N ASN A 199 -22.02 26.83 0.38
CA ASN A 199 -22.53 26.48 -0.95
C ASN A 199 -21.49 26.63 -2.07
N SER A 200 -20.38 27.31 -1.78
CA SER A 200 -19.29 27.52 -2.72
C SER A 200 -18.51 26.23 -3.01
N SER A 201 -17.98 26.16 -4.23
CA SER A 201 -16.94 25.22 -4.66
C SER A 201 -15.53 25.84 -4.71
N ASN A 202 -15.41 27.14 -4.42
CA ASN A 202 -14.15 27.88 -4.37
C ASN A 202 -13.57 27.88 -2.95
N GLU A 203 -12.39 27.28 -2.79
CA GLU A 203 -11.64 27.17 -1.53
C GLU A 203 -11.30 28.54 -0.92
N GLU A 204 -11.01 29.56 -1.74
CA GLU A 204 -10.65 30.91 -1.29
C GLU A 204 -11.80 31.58 -0.52
N ILE A 205 -13.06 31.26 -0.86
CA ILE A 205 -14.23 31.80 -0.15
C ILE A 205 -14.29 31.22 1.27
N LEU A 206 -14.02 29.92 1.42
CA LEU A 206 -14.01 29.26 2.74
C LEU A 206 -12.81 29.72 3.57
N GLU A 207 -11.62 29.81 2.96
CA GLU A 207 -10.39 30.29 3.61
C GLU A 207 -10.54 31.71 4.15
N ARG A 208 -11.09 32.61 3.33
CA ARG A 208 -11.37 33.99 3.74
C ARG A 208 -12.37 34.03 4.88
N PHE A 209 -13.45 33.24 4.84
CA PHE A 209 -14.40 33.17 5.96
C PHE A 209 -13.70 32.70 7.24
N ILE A 210 -12.84 31.68 7.16
CA ILE A 210 -12.10 31.16 8.32
C ILE A 210 -11.16 32.22 8.91
N ALA A 211 -10.49 33.00 8.05
CA ALA A 211 -9.58 34.05 8.48
C ALA A 211 -10.29 35.27 9.08
N GLU A 212 -11.41 35.68 8.49
CA GLU A 212 -12.16 36.87 8.93
C GLU A 212 -13.06 36.61 10.15
N TYR A 213 -13.49 35.36 10.38
CA TYR A 213 -14.42 34.99 11.44
C TYR A 213 -13.92 33.82 12.33
N PRO A 214 -12.78 33.97 13.04
CA PRO A 214 -12.16 32.90 13.82
C PRO A 214 -13.00 32.43 15.02
N ASP A 215 -13.90 33.27 15.53
CA ASP A 215 -14.74 32.99 16.70
C ASP A 215 -16.20 32.62 16.32
N TYR A 216 -16.47 32.33 15.05
CA TYR A 216 -17.82 31.98 14.60
C TYR A 216 -18.26 30.62 15.17
N GLU A 217 -19.47 30.56 15.74
CA GLU A 217 -20.01 29.37 16.43
C GLU A 217 -19.94 28.08 15.62
N ARG A 218 -20.10 28.17 14.29
CA ARG A 218 -20.11 27.04 13.36
C ARG A 218 -18.87 26.98 12.46
N LEU A 219 -17.76 27.58 12.89
CA LEU A 219 -16.51 27.57 12.13
C LEU A 219 -16.00 26.15 11.85
N SER A 220 -16.28 25.20 12.74
CA SER A 220 -15.99 23.77 12.55
C SER A 220 -16.62 23.18 11.28
N ASP A 221 -17.80 23.66 10.89
CA ASP A 221 -18.51 23.17 9.70
C ASP A 221 -17.79 23.61 8.42
N VAL A 222 -17.36 24.89 8.39
CA VAL A 222 -16.63 25.48 7.25
C VAL A 222 -15.24 24.83 7.11
N THR A 223 -14.51 24.68 8.22
CA THR A 223 -13.20 24.02 8.21
C THR A 223 -13.31 22.55 7.77
N THR A 224 -14.30 21.80 8.27
CA THR A 224 -14.55 20.41 7.86
C THR A 224 -14.88 20.33 6.36
N ARG A 225 -15.71 21.25 5.86
CA ARG A 225 -16.04 21.31 4.42
C ARG A 225 -14.81 21.57 3.57
N LEU A 226 -13.94 22.51 3.96
CA LEU A 226 -12.70 22.81 3.25
C LEU A 226 -11.77 21.59 3.21
N MET A 227 -11.61 20.89 4.35
CA MET A 227 -10.84 19.65 4.43
C MET A 227 -11.43 18.56 3.53
N ASP A 228 -12.75 18.35 3.56
CA ASP A 228 -13.45 17.36 2.73
C ASP A 228 -13.30 17.66 1.22
N MET A 229 -13.34 18.94 0.82
CA MET A 229 -13.12 19.38 -0.57
C MET A 229 -11.69 19.07 -1.03
N ARG A 230 -10.69 19.47 -0.23
CA ARG A 230 -9.28 19.21 -0.51
C ARG A 230 -8.99 17.71 -0.56
N TYR A 231 -9.53 16.94 0.37
CA TYR A 231 -9.42 15.48 0.39
C TYR A 231 -9.97 14.82 -0.89
N LYS A 232 -11.16 15.24 -1.34
CA LYS A 232 -11.75 14.72 -2.60
C LYS A 232 -10.88 15.03 -3.82
N ARG A 233 -10.24 16.21 -3.85
CA ARG A 233 -9.34 16.62 -4.93
C ARG A 233 -8.07 15.77 -4.96
N ILE A 234 -7.37 15.64 -3.83
CA ILE A 234 -6.08 14.93 -3.76
C ILE A 234 -6.22 13.43 -4.03
N VAL A 235 -7.28 12.78 -3.51
CA VAL A 235 -7.48 11.34 -3.71
C VAL A 235 -7.73 11.00 -5.19
N ARG A 236 -8.33 11.91 -5.96
CA ARG A 236 -8.52 11.73 -7.41
C ARG A 236 -7.25 11.93 -8.23
N SER A 237 -6.29 12.71 -7.71
CA SER A 237 -5.09 13.08 -8.45
C SER A 237 -4.00 12.01 -8.46
N GLU A 238 -4.05 11.05 -7.52
CA GLU A 238 -2.97 10.09 -7.22
C GLU A 238 -1.58 10.75 -7.00
N ASN A 239 -1.54 12.07 -6.77
CA ASN A 239 -0.30 12.81 -6.55
C ASN A 239 0.14 12.71 -5.08
N ILE A 240 1.24 12.00 -4.86
CA ILE A 240 1.77 11.71 -3.53
C ILE A 240 2.18 12.98 -2.76
N GLU A 241 2.72 14.00 -3.43
CA GLU A 241 3.16 15.25 -2.79
C GLU A 241 1.97 16.03 -2.24
N GLN A 242 0.86 16.07 -2.98
CA GLN A 242 -0.38 16.69 -2.52
C GLN A 242 -1.00 15.93 -1.34
N MET A 243 -0.90 14.60 -1.34
CA MET A 243 -1.35 13.79 -0.20
C MET A 243 -0.49 14.02 1.04
N ARG A 244 0.84 14.10 0.89
CA ARG A 244 1.78 14.41 1.98
C ARG A 244 1.46 15.77 2.59
N TRP A 245 1.34 16.81 1.76
CA TRP A 245 0.93 18.15 2.20
C TRP A 245 -0.37 18.13 3.00
N PHE A 246 -1.39 17.37 2.56
CA PHE A 246 -2.65 17.27 3.27
C PHE A 246 -2.52 16.57 4.63
N VAL A 247 -1.74 15.49 4.69
CA VAL A 247 -1.48 14.76 5.95
C VAL A 247 -0.75 15.65 6.95
N ASP A 248 0.24 16.41 6.50
CA ASP A 248 1.01 17.32 7.34
C ASP A 248 0.16 18.49 7.84
N LEU A 249 -0.73 19.02 6.98
CA LEU A 249 -1.61 20.12 7.33
C LEU A 249 -2.77 19.69 8.24
N TYR A 250 -3.26 18.45 8.09
CA TYR A 250 -4.44 17.94 8.79
C TYR A 250 -4.22 16.57 9.43
N PRO A 251 -3.28 16.42 10.39
CA PRO A 251 -2.88 15.11 10.92
C PRO A 251 -4.01 14.34 11.63
N ASN A 252 -5.02 15.06 12.12
CA ASN A 252 -6.17 14.51 12.85
C ASN A 252 -7.45 14.36 12.00
N TYR A 253 -7.37 14.54 10.67
CA TYR A 253 -8.54 14.39 9.81
C TYR A 253 -9.07 12.94 9.79
N LYS A 254 -10.40 12.80 9.77
CA LYS A 254 -11.11 11.52 9.98
C LYS A 254 -10.68 10.36 9.06
N GLU A 255 -10.25 10.67 7.83
CA GLU A 255 -9.81 9.66 6.85
C GLU A 255 -8.27 9.57 6.71
N ILE A 256 -7.47 10.16 7.61
CA ILE A 256 -6.01 10.16 7.48
C ILE A 256 -5.42 8.75 7.40
N SER A 257 -5.93 7.80 8.20
CA SER A 257 -5.48 6.40 8.14
C SER A 257 -5.73 5.78 6.76
N ARG A 258 -6.87 6.10 6.14
CA ARG A 258 -7.20 5.64 4.78
C ARG A 258 -6.30 6.29 3.74
N LEU A 259 -6.05 7.60 3.86
CA LEU A 259 -5.14 8.32 2.97
C LEU A 259 -3.72 7.75 3.04
N LYS A 260 -3.20 7.53 4.25
CA LYS A 260 -1.89 6.88 4.46
C LYS A 260 -1.82 5.50 3.84
N GLN A 261 -2.90 4.72 3.87
CA GLN A 261 -2.95 3.42 3.19
C GLN A 261 -2.89 3.56 1.66
N VAL A 262 -3.55 4.57 1.07
CA VAL A 262 -3.46 4.84 -0.37
C VAL A 262 -2.04 5.24 -0.76
N MET A 263 -1.43 6.16 -0.01
CA MET A 263 -0.05 6.60 -0.22
C MET A 263 0.93 5.42 -0.11
N ALA A 264 0.78 4.56 0.90
CA ALA A 264 1.60 3.36 1.05
C ALA A 264 1.48 2.39 -0.13
N ASN A 265 0.28 2.24 -0.73
CA ASN A 265 0.10 1.40 -1.92
C ASN A 265 0.86 1.93 -3.15
N ILE A 266 1.04 3.25 -3.25
CA ILE A 266 1.77 3.92 -4.34
C ILE A 266 3.28 3.76 -4.15
N GLU A 267 3.78 3.97 -2.92
CA GLU A 267 5.22 3.99 -2.65
C GLU A 267 5.84 2.60 -2.47
N TYR A 268 5.09 1.66 -1.87
CA TYR A 268 5.59 0.34 -1.53
C TYR A 268 6.19 -0.46 -2.71
N PRO A 269 5.59 -0.46 -3.93
CA PRO A 269 6.16 -1.17 -5.09
C PRO A 269 7.56 -0.71 -5.50
N THR A 270 7.92 0.54 -5.18
CA THR A 270 9.21 1.15 -5.52
C THR A 270 10.17 1.24 -4.32
N LEU A 271 9.73 0.80 -3.14
CA LEU A 271 10.50 0.87 -1.89
C LEU A 271 11.72 -0.05 -1.97
N LYS A 272 12.94 0.48 -1.79
CA LYS A 272 14.17 -0.32 -1.86
C LYS A 272 14.47 -1.01 -0.55
N ASP A 273 15.21 -2.12 -0.63
CA ASP A 273 15.70 -2.85 0.55
C ASP A 273 16.96 -2.22 1.17
N SER A 274 16.83 -0.96 1.58
CA SER A 274 17.81 -0.25 2.41
C SER A 274 17.24 -0.01 3.81
N ARG A 275 18.10 -0.04 4.83
CA ARG A 275 17.69 0.23 6.21
C ARG A 275 17.02 1.59 6.34
N GLU A 276 17.60 2.62 5.71
CA GLU A 276 17.12 3.99 5.77
C GLU A 276 15.72 4.14 5.18
N GLU A 277 15.49 3.63 3.95
CA GLU A 277 14.18 3.74 3.30
C GLU A 277 13.11 2.92 4.03
N LEU A 278 13.43 1.72 4.51
CA LEU A 278 12.50 0.86 5.23
C LEU A 278 12.14 1.43 6.62
N GLU A 279 13.12 1.98 7.36
CA GLU A 279 12.86 2.65 8.65
C GLU A 279 12.00 3.90 8.46
N ALA A 280 12.29 4.72 7.44
CA ALA A 280 11.47 5.89 7.10
C ALA A 280 10.03 5.51 6.75
N PHE A 281 9.84 4.44 5.96
CA PHE A 281 8.52 3.93 5.61
C PHE A 281 7.75 3.49 6.86
N ILE A 282 8.39 2.74 7.76
CA ILE A 282 7.75 2.26 9.01
C ILE A 282 7.35 3.43 9.91
N ALA A 283 8.22 4.43 10.04
CA ALA A 283 7.96 5.61 10.87
C ALA A 283 6.76 6.41 10.35
N TYR A 284 6.65 6.55 9.03
CA TYR A 284 5.59 7.36 8.42
C TYR A 284 4.25 6.60 8.28
N TYR A 285 4.30 5.28 8.04
CA TYR A 285 3.15 4.40 7.80
C TYR A 285 3.00 3.27 8.86
N PRO A 286 2.91 3.57 10.17
CA PRO A 286 2.99 2.53 11.21
C PRO A 286 1.83 1.52 11.21
N ASN A 287 0.70 1.84 10.57
CA ASN A 287 -0.55 1.07 10.65
C ASN A 287 -1.10 0.65 9.27
N VAL A 288 -0.25 0.55 8.24
CA VAL A 288 -0.68 0.10 6.90
C VAL A 288 -0.54 -1.42 6.73
N ARG A 289 -1.28 -2.01 5.79
CA ARG A 289 -1.28 -3.47 5.55
C ARG A 289 0.10 -4.04 5.23
N GLN A 290 0.97 -3.26 4.61
CA GLN A 290 2.33 -3.65 4.22
C GLN A 290 3.31 -3.71 5.41
N ILE A 291 2.93 -3.20 6.59
CA ILE A 291 3.90 -2.91 7.65
C ILE A 291 4.61 -4.17 8.19
N SER A 292 3.93 -5.31 8.24
CA SER A 292 4.53 -6.57 8.68
C SER A 292 5.64 -7.01 7.73
N GLU A 293 5.39 -6.88 6.42
CA GLU A 293 6.33 -7.24 5.37
C GLU A 293 7.54 -6.30 5.33
N VAL A 294 7.31 -4.99 5.44
CA VAL A 294 8.40 -3.99 5.52
C VAL A 294 9.27 -4.22 6.75
N LYS A 295 8.69 -4.58 7.90
CA LYS A 295 9.45 -4.94 9.11
C LYS A 295 10.28 -6.21 8.91
N SER A 296 9.75 -7.21 8.21
CA SER A 296 10.48 -8.43 7.84
C SER A 296 11.69 -8.09 6.96
N ARG A 297 11.47 -7.31 5.89
CA ARG A 297 12.53 -6.80 4.99
C ARG A 297 13.60 -6.01 5.75
N LEU A 298 13.22 -5.17 6.70
CA LEU A 298 14.15 -4.41 7.53
C LEU A 298 14.99 -5.32 8.43
N ASN A 299 14.37 -6.33 9.03
CA ASN A 299 15.09 -7.29 9.87
C ASN A 299 16.17 -8.04 9.07
N ILE A 300 15.82 -8.47 7.84
CA ILE A 300 16.78 -9.07 6.92
C ILE A 300 17.93 -8.10 6.61
N CYS A 301 17.63 -6.83 6.29
CA CYS A 301 18.67 -5.83 6.01
C CYS A 301 19.64 -5.68 7.19
N LYS A 302 19.12 -5.61 8.42
CA LYS A 302 19.94 -5.52 9.64
C LYS A 302 20.85 -6.73 9.82
N ILE A 303 20.30 -7.95 9.69
CA ILE A 303 21.07 -9.19 9.78
C ILE A 303 22.19 -9.22 8.72
N VAL A 304 21.91 -8.78 7.50
CA VAL A 304 22.87 -8.74 6.39
C VAL A 304 23.95 -7.67 6.62
N GLU A 305 23.59 -6.47 7.08
CA GLU A 305 24.54 -5.38 7.37
C GLU A 305 25.50 -5.74 8.51
N GLU A 306 24.96 -6.28 9.59
CA GLU A 306 25.75 -6.80 10.71
C GLU A 306 26.60 -7.99 10.26
N CYS A 307 26.08 -8.78 9.32
CA CYS A 307 26.74 -9.92 8.68
C CYS A 307 27.34 -10.89 9.72
N ASN A 308 26.57 -11.15 10.78
CA ASN A 308 26.88 -12.18 11.75
C ASN A 308 26.43 -13.52 11.17
N ILE A 309 27.40 -14.36 10.77
CA ILE A 309 27.13 -15.65 10.13
C ILE A 309 26.19 -16.53 10.98
N GLY A 310 26.38 -16.56 12.30
CA GLY A 310 25.52 -17.35 13.19
C GLY A 310 24.08 -16.83 13.30
N GLU A 311 23.86 -15.52 13.18
CA GLU A 311 22.51 -14.95 13.11
C GLU A 311 21.83 -15.27 11.79
N ILE A 312 22.58 -15.18 10.69
CA ILE A 312 22.12 -15.59 9.36
C ILE A 312 21.69 -17.07 9.39
N PHE A 313 22.52 -17.96 9.94
CA PHE A 313 22.19 -19.39 10.03
C PHE A 313 20.99 -19.66 10.93
N ARG A 314 20.87 -18.97 12.08
CA ARG A 314 19.68 -19.05 12.94
C ARG A 314 18.42 -18.60 12.21
N TYR A 315 18.50 -17.49 11.47
CA TYR A 315 17.40 -16.98 10.67
C TYR A 315 16.97 -17.99 9.61
N ILE A 316 17.91 -18.52 8.82
CA ILE A 316 17.64 -19.54 7.78
C ILE A 316 17.04 -20.81 8.41
N LYS A 317 17.51 -21.23 9.57
CA LYS A 317 16.94 -22.40 10.26
C LYS A 317 15.50 -22.18 10.71
N GLN A 318 15.14 -20.95 11.08
CA GLN A 318 13.80 -20.59 11.53
C GLN A 318 12.83 -20.35 10.37
N HIS A 319 13.30 -19.76 9.28
CA HIS A 319 12.47 -19.27 8.17
C HIS A 319 12.65 -20.03 6.86
N GLY A 320 13.68 -20.87 6.74
CA GLY A 320 14.02 -21.60 5.52
C GLY A 320 14.87 -20.78 4.54
N TYR A 321 15.00 -21.31 3.32
CA TYR A 321 15.71 -20.67 2.21
C TYR A 321 14.80 -19.63 1.54
N GLU A 322 14.73 -18.44 2.14
CA GLU A 322 14.05 -17.28 1.58
C GLU A 322 14.88 -16.62 0.43
N PRO A 323 14.29 -15.82 -0.48
CA PRO A 323 15.00 -15.09 -1.55
C PRO A 323 16.20 -14.26 -1.06
N SER A 324 16.18 -13.88 0.22
CA SER A 324 17.26 -13.16 0.89
C SER A 324 18.52 -13.99 1.12
N TYR A 325 18.47 -15.31 0.94
CA TYR A 325 19.62 -16.20 1.11
C TYR A 325 20.79 -15.77 0.23
N THR A 326 20.56 -15.42 -1.03
CA THR A 326 21.67 -15.01 -1.91
C THR A 326 22.29 -13.69 -1.46
N ARG A 327 21.48 -12.76 -0.92
CA ARG A 327 21.98 -11.53 -0.29
C ARG A 327 22.83 -11.83 0.95
N MET A 328 22.37 -12.77 1.78
CA MET A 328 23.11 -13.23 2.96
C MET A 328 24.43 -13.91 2.56
N GLN A 329 24.41 -14.83 1.59
CA GLN A 329 25.60 -15.52 1.08
C GLN A 329 26.60 -14.55 0.48
N ARG A 330 26.13 -13.55 -0.28
CA ARG A 330 26.97 -12.47 -0.81
C ARG A 330 27.62 -11.68 0.32
N ALA A 331 26.85 -11.25 1.33
CA ALA A 331 27.40 -10.50 2.46
C ALA A 331 28.44 -11.32 3.25
N ILE A 332 28.17 -12.62 3.47
CA ILE A 332 29.14 -13.53 4.10
C ILE A 332 30.44 -13.58 3.29
N PHE A 333 30.33 -13.74 1.97
CA PHE A 333 31.50 -13.81 1.10
C PHE A 333 32.27 -12.48 1.05
N GLU A 334 31.58 -11.35 0.89
CA GLU A 334 32.21 -10.02 0.83
C GLU A 334 32.93 -9.66 2.13
N LYS A 335 32.34 -9.96 3.28
CA LYS A 335 32.89 -9.59 4.60
C LYS A 335 33.92 -10.59 5.13
N HIS A 336 33.69 -11.89 4.91
CA HIS A 336 34.50 -12.96 5.51
C HIS A 336 35.32 -13.77 4.51
N GLY A 337 35.11 -13.60 3.20
CA GLY A 337 35.80 -14.36 2.16
C GLY A 337 35.38 -15.84 2.09
N GLN A 338 34.19 -16.16 2.59
CA GLN A 338 33.67 -17.54 2.70
C GLN A 338 32.46 -17.73 1.80
N LEU A 339 32.50 -18.73 0.92
CA LEU A 339 31.37 -19.14 0.09
C LEU A 339 30.70 -20.37 0.71
N ILE A 340 29.46 -20.23 1.17
CA ILE A 340 28.70 -21.37 1.71
C ILE A 340 28.38 -22.37 0.60
N LEU A 341 28.71 -23.63 0.83
CA LEU A 341 28.52 -24.74 -0.11
C LEU A 341 27.37 -25.67 0.30
N THR A 342 27.01 -25.67 1.59
CA THR A 342 25.93 -26.51 2.11
C THR A 342 24.57 -26.08 1.58
N ASP A 343 23.83 -27.07 1.11
CA ASP A 343 22.52 -26.91 0.49
C ASP A 343 21.38 -26.80 1.49
N ASP A 344 21.43 -27.58 2.57
CA ASP A 344 20.44 -27.59 3.63
C ASP A 344 21.10 -27.57 5.03
N ILE A 345 21.41 -26.37 5.51
CA ILE A 345 21.89 -26.05 6.87
C ILE A 345 21.02 -26.69 7.97
N THR A 346 19.73 -26.99 7.71
CA THR A 346 18.85 -27.60 8.72
C THR A 346 19.13 -29.09 8.95
N GLN A 347 19.78 -29.76 7.99
CA GLN A 347 20.07 -31.20 8.03
C GLN A 347 21.51 -31.51 8.42
N VAL A 348 22.37 -30.51 8.59
CA VAL A 348 23.79 -30.68 8.90
C VAL A 348 24.12 -30.26 10.32
N SER A 349 25.21 -30.83 10.84
CA SER A 349 25.85 -30.45 12.09
C SER A 349 27.02 -29.47 11.87
N LEU A 350 27.58 -29.43 10.67
CA LEU A 350 28.56 -28.45 10.22
C LEU A 350 28.19 -27.91 8.85
N VAL A 351 28.38 -26.60 8.64
CA VAL A 351 28.14 -25.91 7.38
C VAL A 351 29.46 -25.84 6.60
N ARG A 352 29.48 -26.48 5.44
CA ARG A 352 30.62 -26.51 4.53
C ARG A 352 30.77 -25.17 3.82
N PHE A 353 32.00 -24.65 3.76
CA PHE A 353 32.31 -23.43 3.04
C PHE A 353 33.60 -23.56 2.24
N CYS A 354 33.77 -22.70 1.24
CA CYS A 354 34.98 -22.54 0.45
C CYS A 354 35.64 -21.20 0.76
N ASN A 355 36.96 -21.15 0.92
CA ASN A 355 37.71 -19.89 1.01
C ASN A 355 38.05 -19.34 -0.39
N LYS A 356 38.76 -18.21 -0.44
CA LYS A 356 39.19 -17.55 -1.69
C LYS A 356 40.16 -18.38 -2.54
N GLU A 357 40.81 -19.39 -1.95
CA GLU A 357 41.79 -20.27 -2.61
C GLU A 357 41.13 -21.54 -3.18
N GLY A 358 39.81 -21.70 -3.05
CA GLY A 358 39.12 -22.91 -3.47
C GLY A 358 39.21 -24.07 -2.46
N LYS A 359 39.74 -23.82 -1.26
CA LYS A 359 39.86 -24.81 -0.19
C LYS A 359 38.60 -24.86 0.65
N VAL A 360 38.23 -26.06 1.07
CA VAL A 360 37.03 -26.36 1.83
C VAL A 360 37.31 -26.44 3.32
N GLY A 361 36.47 -25.79 4.10
CA GLY A 361 36.42 -25.85 5.56
C GLY A 361 34.99 -26.02 6.06
N TYR A 362 34.84 -26.01 7.39
CA TYR A 362 33.55 -26.20 8.05
C TYR A 362 33.31 -25.19 9.17
N LEU A 363 32.11 -24.64 9.19
CA LEU A 363 31.58 -23.75 10.23
C LEU A 363 30.62 -24.55 11.13
N ASN A 364 30.53 -24.17 12.40
CA ASN A 364 29.37 -24.58 13.21
C ASN A 364 28.14 -23.70 12.91
N LEU A 365 27.01 -24.02 13.53
CA LEU A 365 25.76 -23.27 13.35
C LEU A 365 25.79 -21.89 14.01
N GLU A 366 26.78 -21.60 14.86
CA GLU A 366 27.09 -20.26 15.36
C GLU A 366 27.95 -19.43 14.40
N GLY A 367 28.34 -19.99 13.25
CA GLY A 367 29.13 -19.32 12.22
C GLY A 367 30.62 -19.22 12.52
N ARG A 368 31.13 -20.02 13.48
CA ARG A 368 32.56 -20.10 13.80
C ARG A 368 33.21 -21.19 12.97
N VAL A 369 34.41 -20.91 12.47
CA VAL A 369 35.25 -21.91 11.79
C VAL A 369 35.65 -22.97 12.81
N VAL A 370 35.14 -24.19 12.63
CA VAL A 370 35.52 -25.38 13.40
C VAL A 370 36.69 -26.06 12.72
N VAL A 371 36.64 -26.10 11.38
CA VAL A 371 37.67 -26.68 10.53
C VAL A 371 38.11 -25.61 9.54
N ALA A 372 39.38 -25.23 9.61
CA ALA A 372 39.96 -24.28 8.68
C ALA A 372 39.85 -24.78 7.23
N ALA A 373 39.79 -23.86 6.28
CA ALA A 373 39.74 -24.21 4.87
C ALA A 373 41.10 -24.73 4.39
N GLU A 374 41.26 -26.05 4.43
CA GLU A 374 42.50 -26.74 4.02
C GLU A 374 42.25 -27.94 3.08
N TYR A 375 41.00 -28.37 2.96
CA TYR A 375 40.62 -29.53 2.16
C TYR A 375 40.33 -29.15 0.71
N GLU A 376 40.41 -30.11 -0.20
CA GLU A 376 40.11 -29.92 -1.62
C GLU A 376 38.61 -30.04 -1.89
N TYR A 377 38.07 -29.25 -2.83
CA TYR A 377 36.64 -29.24 -3.15
C TYR A 377 36.14 -30.57 -3.74
N ARG A 378 36.94 -31.19 -4.62
CA ARG A 378 36.64 -32.50 -5.21
C ARG A 378 37.88 -33.09 -5.88
N ALA A 379 38.20 -34.35 -5.58
CA ALA A 379 39.05 -35.16 -6.46
C ALA A 379 38.14 -35.88 -7.48
N TYR A 380 38.48 -35.78 -8.76
CA TYR A 380 37.83 -36.57 -9.80
C TYR A 380 38.32 -38.01 -9.67
N VAL A 381 37.58 -38.86 -8.95
CA VAL A 381 37.92 -40.30 -8.89
C VAL A 381 36.67 -41.11 -9.21
N GLY A 382 36.66 -41.67 -10.42
CA GLY A 382 35.56 -42.46 -10.96
C GLY A 382 35.51 -43.91 -10.49
N MET A 383 35.85 -44.20 -9.23
CA MET A 383 35.80 -45.58 -8.69
C MET A 383 35.33 -45.62 -7.24
N GLY A 384 34.22 -44.94 -6.93
CA GLY A 384 33.55 -45.09 -5.65
C GLY A 384 33.07 -46.53 -5.46
N ILE A 385 33.14 -47.03 -4.23
CA ILE A 385 32.38 -48.22 -3.82
C ILE A 385 30.91 -47.97 -4.24
N PRO A 386 30.23 -48.89 -4.98
CA PRO A 386 28.97 -48.58 -5.66
C PRO A 386 27.80 -48.08 -4.81
N SER A 387 27.87 -48.14 -3.47
CA SER A 387 26.87 -47.54 -2.56
C SER A 387 26.85 -46.03 -2.62
N ASP A 388 27.97 -45.39 -2.97
CA ASP A 388 28.16 -43.98 -2.65
C ASP A 388 27.81 -43.05 -3.82
N LYS A 389 26.60 -43.23 -4.38
CA LYS A 389 26.08 -42.37 -5.45
C LYS A 389 25.40 -41.09 -4.92
N SER A 390 25.40 -40.87 -3.61
CA SER A 390 24.74 -39.71 -3.00
C SER A 390 25.56 -38.42 -3.19
N ARG A 391 24.88 -37.27 -3.34
CA ARG A 391 25.54 -35.95 -3.46
C ARG A 391 26.04 -35.42 -2.11
N ASP A 392 25.67 -36.06 -0.99
CA ASP A 392 25.76 -35.49 0.36
C ASP A 392 26.94 -36.02 1.19
N VAL A 393 27.88 -36.71 0.55
CA VAL A 393 29.00 -37.40 1.21
C VAL A 393 29.99 -36.42 1.88
N PHE A 394 30.07 -35.21 1.35
CA PHE A 394 30.90 -34.12 1.88
C PHE A 394 30.18 -33.29 2.94
N GLU A 395 28.87 -33.46 3.09
CA GLU A 395 28.06 -32.76 4.09
C GLU A 395 28.15 -33.50 5.44
N CYS A 396 28.31 -32.75 6.53
CA CYS A 396 28.31 -33.35 7.87
C CYS A 396 26.88 -33.49 8.37
N LEU A 397 26.10 -34.37 7.75
CA LEU A 397 24.69 -34.60 8.09
C LEU A 397 24.52 -34.89 9.58
N ALA A 398 23.51 -34.28 10.23
CA ALA A 398 23.25 -34.45 11.65
C ALA A 398 22.89 -35.91 12.01
N SER A 399 22.27 -36.64 11.08
CA SER A 399 21.95 -38.07 11.22
C SER A 399 23.19 -38.96 11.18
N ARG A 400 24.28 -38.49 10.56
CA ARG A 400 25.51 -39.25 10.30
C ARG A 400 26.64 -38.87 11.25
N GLY A 401 26.78 -37.57 11.55
CA GLY A 401 27.83 -37.04 12.40
C GLY A 401 29.24 -37.06 11.80
N LEU A 402 29.39 -37.52 10.54
CA LEU A 402 30.65 -37.59 9.80
C LEU A 402 30.53 -36.94 8.41
N ALA A 403 31.62 -36.36 7.93
CA ALA A 403 31.80 -35.85 6.57
C ALA A 403 33.12 -36.36 5.98
N ILE A 404 33.12 -36.67 4.68
CA ILE A 404 34.34 -37.01 3.94
C ILE A 404 35.11 -35.75 3.61
N VAL A 405 36.43 -35.83 3.73
CA VAL A 405 37.38 -34.75 3.41
C VAL A 405 38.53 -35.26 2.55
N ILE A 406 39.10 -34.37 1.74
CA ILE A 406 40.19 -34.69 0.82
C ILE A 406 41.37 -33.76 1.08
N LYS A 407 42.55 -34.33 1.37
CA LYS A 407 43.80 -33.59 1.55
C LYS A 407 44.90 -34.28 0.76
N GLU A 408 45.58 -33.54 -0.11
CA GLU A 408 46.65 -34.07 -0.97
C GLU A 408 46.18 -35.22 -1.87
N GLY A 409 44.95 -35.12 -2.39
CA GLY A 409 44.32 -36.17 -3.20
C GLY A 409 44.00 -37.47 -2.45
N LYS A 410 44.10 -37.48 -1.11
CA LYS A 410 43.76 -38.63 -0.26
C LYS A 410 42.52 -38.37 0.57
N TYR A 411 41.73 -39.42 0.76
CA TYR A 411 40.44 -39.37 1.43
C TYR A 411 40.57 -39.72 2.91
N GLY A 412 39.76 -39.05 3.72
CA GLY A 412 39.56 -39.29 5.15
C GLY A 412 38.18 -38.80 5.59
N ALA A 413 37.93 -38.76 6.90
CA ALA A 413 36.66 -38.29 7.45
C ALA A 413 36.85 -37.50 8.75
N ILE A 414 36.00 -36.48 8.91
CA ILE A 414 35.91 -35.66 10.13
C ILE A 414 34.54 -35.84 10.79
N ASN A 415 34.47 -35.61 12.10
CA ASN A 415 33.21 -35.53 12.82
C ASN A 415 32.64 -34.11 12.92
N SER A 416 31.48 -33.99 13.57
CA SER A 416 30.81 -32.73 13.85
C SER A 416 31.56 -31.78 14.80
N ARG A 417 32.62 -32.25 15.47
CA ARG A 417 33.56 -31.41 16.24
C ARG A 417 34.76 -30.96 15.40
N GLY A 418 34.84 -31.38 14.15
CA GLY A 418 35.97 -31.10 13.24
C GLY A 418 37.20 -31.96 13.50
N GLU A 419 37.11 -32.97 14.36
CA GLU A 419 38.20 -33.89 14.62
C GLU A 419 38.34 -34.85 13.44
N VAL A 420 39.58 -35.08 13.00
CA VAL A 420 39.89 -36.12 12.01
C VAL A 420 39.70 -37.48 12.66
N ILE A 421 38.61 -38.15 12.32
CA ILE A 421 38.25 -39.47 12.82
C ILE A 421 38.88 -40.57 11.95
N ILE A 422 38.96 -40.33 10.65
CA ILE A 422 39.65 -41.21 9.70
C ILE A 422 40.72 -40.39 8.99
N PRO A 423 42.01 -40.76 9.10
CA PRO A 423 43.10 -39.99 8.51
C PRO A 423 43.00 -39.93 6.98
N THR A 424 43.40 -38.80 6.40
CA THR A 424 43.45 -38.57 4.96
C THR A 424 44.62 -39.32 4.30
N GLN A 425 44.49 -40.64 4.14
CA GLN A 425 45.53 -41.50 3.56
C GLN A 425 45.00 -42.48 2.51
N TYR A 426 43.68 -42.56 2.35
CA TYR A 426 43.02 -43.56 1.52
C TYR A 426 42.86 -43.08 0.09
N ARG A 427 42.83 -44.03 -0.84
CA ARG A 427 42.60 -43.74 -2.26
C ARG A 427 41.16 -43.32 -2.53
N ASP A 428 40.24 -43.86 -1.74
CA ASP A 428 38.82 -43.53 -1.77
C ASP A 428 38.19 -43.90 -0.42
N ILE A 429 36.99 -43.41 -0.15
CA ILE A 429 36.25 -43.71 1.07
C ILE A 429 34.76 -43.68 0.76
N ALA A 430 34.01 -44.60 1.35
CA ALA A 430 32.57 -44.64 1.22
C ALA A 430 31.91 -44.82 2.57
N PHE A 431 30.81 -44.10 2.76
CA PHE A 431 29.92 -44.43 3.86
C PHE A 431 29.24 -45.78 3.59
N LEU A 432 29.23 -46.61 4.62
CA LEU A 432 28.38 -47.79 4.71
C LEU A 432 27.43 -47.61 5.90
N ASN A 433 26.62 -48.62 6.14
CA ASN A 433 25.58 -48.65 7.15
C ASN A 433 26.03 -48.20 8.55
N ASN A 434 26.93 -48.99 9.14
CA ASN A 434 27.42 -48.79 10.51
C ASN A 434 28.94 -48.59 10.51
N GLU A 435 29.54 -48.59 9.33
CA GLU A 435 30.97 -48.50 9.13
C GLU A 435 31.28 -47.51 7.99
N VAL A 436 32.54 -47.10 7.92
CA VAL A 436 33.10 -46.33 6.82
C VAL A 436 34.17 -47.20 6.17
N ALA A 437 34.00 -47.53 4.90
CA ALA A 437 34.96 -48.32 4.15
C ALA A 437 35.97 -47.41 3.47
N CYS A 438 37.25 -47.66 3.75
CA CYS A 438 38.36 -46.85 3.29
C CYS A 438 39.22 -47.67 2.33
N VAL A 439 39.24 -47.29 1.05
CA VAL A 439 39.94 -48.03 -0.01
C VAL A 439 41.44 -47.81 0.13
N VAL A 440 42.15 -48.90 0.39
CA VAL A 440 43.61 -48.98 0.44
C VAL A 440 44.17 -49.22 -0.97
N SER A 441 43.61 -50.20 -1.69
CA SER A 441 44.04 -50.55 -3.06
C SER A 441 42.89 -51.13 -3.88
N THR A 442 43.09 -51.23 -5.20
CA THR A 442 42.15 -51.87 -6.13
C THR A 442 42.88 -52.87 -7.01
N GLU A 443 42.35 -54.06 -7.16
CA GLU A 443 42.84 -55.11 -8.06
C GLU A 443 41.81 -55.29 -9.19
N SER A 444 42.19 -55.09 -10.45
CA SER A 444 41.29 -55.32 -11.59
C SER A 444 41.59 -56.67 -12.23
N ASN A 445 40.60 -57.56 -12.22
CA ASN A 445 40.67 -58.87 -12.86
C ASN A 445 39.92 -58.82 -14.20
N ASN A 446 40.63 -59.14 -15.27
CA ASN A 446 40.12 -59.04 -16.63
C ASN A 446 39.98 -60.44 -17.22
N ASN A 447 38.81 -61.07 -17.01
CA ASN A 447 38.60 -62.48 -17.35
C ASN A 447 38.06 -62.68 -18.78
N GLY A 448 38.55 -61.87 -19.73
CA GLY A 448 38.25 -62.01 -21.17
C GLY A 448 36.84 -61.62 -21.64
N GLN A 449 35.88 -61.37 -20.74
CA GLN A 449 34.54 -60.83 -21.07
C GLN A 449 34.03 -59.74 -20.10
N TRP A 450 34.59 -59.62 -18.89
CA TRP A 450 34.13 -58.71 -17.85
C TRP A 450 35.30 -58.14 -17.03
N ASN A 451 35.22 -56.87 -16.65
CA ASN A 451 36.15 -56.22 -15.71
C ASN A 451 35.58 -56.32 -14.29
N ASN A 452 36.16 -57.18 -13.45
CA ASN A 452 35.86 -57.18 -12.01
C ASN A 452 36.91 -56.34 -11.29
N THR A 453 36.48 -55.49 -10.34
CA THR A 453 37.42 -54.73 -9.48
C THR A 453 37.25 -55.15 -8.04
N THR A 454 38.30 -55.65 -7.42
CA THR A 454 38.38 -55.96 -6.00
C THR A 454 39.01 -54.79 -5.27
N TYR A 455 38.27 -54.14 -4.37
CA TYR A 455 38.75 -53.09 -3.49
C TYR A 455 39.25 -53.73 -2.19
N VAL A 456 40.49 -53.49 -1.83
CA VAL A 456 41.01 -53.82 -0.51
C VAL A 456 40.78 -52.61 0.38
N CYS A 457 40.06 -52.80 1.47
CA CYS A 457 39.53 -51.74 2.29
C CYS A 457 39.77 -52.00 3.77
N THR A 458 40.10 -50.97 4.51
CA THR A 458 39.99 -50.97 5.97
C THR A 458 38.63 -50.41 6.36
N THR A 459 38.02 -50.91 7.44
CA THR A 459 36.74 -50.34 7.93
C THR A 459 36.85 -49.72 9.31
N TYR A 460 36.06 -48.69 9.53
CA TYR A 460 35.95 -47.94 10.77
C TYR A 460 34.49 -47.84 11.20
N ASP A 461 34.21 -47.85 12.50
CA ASP A 461 32.91 -47.38 12.97
C ASP A 461 32.81 -45.84 12.85
N TYR A 462 31.65 -45.31 13.17
CA TYR A 462 31.38 -43.87 13.08
C TYR A 462 32.06 -43.03 14.18
N GLN A 463 32.65 -43.70 15.18
CA GLN A 463 33.47 -43.07 16.21
C GLN A 463 34.97 -43.10 15.84
N GLY A 464 35.35 -43.75 14.74
CA GLY A 464 36.74 -43.92 14.30
C GLY A 464 37.44 -45.13 14.88
N THR A 465 36.72 -46.03 15.55
CA THR A 465 37.29 -47.31 15.96
C THR A 465 37.51 -48.16 14.73
N LYS A 466 38.75 -48.58 14.49
CA LYS A 466 39.07 -49.52 13.43
C LYS A 466 38.40 -50.86 13.73
N LEU A 467 37.60 -51.39 12.81
CA LEU A 467 36.86 -52.64 12.99
C LEU A 467 37.62 -53.82 12.42
N GLU A 468 38.17 -53.67 11.21
CA GLU A 468 39.00 -54.70 10.55
C GLU A 468 40.13 -54.09 9.73
N ASP A 469 41.26 -54.80 9.65
CA ASP A 469 42.46 -54.34 8.95
C ASP A 469 42.30 -54.34 7.42
N GLU A 470 41.81 -55.43 6.83
CA GLU A 470 41.64 -55.56 5.38
C GLU A 470 40.44 -56.46 5.02
N ARG A 471 39.42 -55.86 4.41
CA ARG A 471 38.30 -56.52 3.74
C ARG A 471 38.42 -56.35 2.23
N ARG A 472 38.06 -57.40 1.49
CA ARG A 472 38.01 -57.37 0.02
C ARG A 472 36.55 -57.18 -0.43
N TYR A 473 36.30 -56.14 -1.21
CA TYR A 473 35.00 -55.83 -1.81
C TYR A 473 35.09 -56.01 -3.32
N GLU A 474 34.29 -56.88 -3.93
CA GLU A 474 34.36 -57.08 -5.39
C GLU A 474 33.21 -56.38 -6.11
N THR A 475 33.47 -55.80 -7.27
CA THR A 475 32.45 -55.25 -8.17
C THR A 475 32.53 -55.98 -9.50
N GLY A 476 31.56 -56.87 -9.77
CA GLY A 476 31.38 -57.60 -11.04
C GLY A 476 31.29 -59.13 -10.90
N TYR A 477 30.48 -59.77 -11.76
CA TYR A 477 29.90 -61.12 -11.74
C TYR A 477 30.67 -62.25 -11.00
N GLY A 478 30.28 -62.49 -9.74
CA GLY A 478 30.67 -63.70 -8.99
C GLY A 478 30.30 -63.74 -7.51
N ASN A 479 29.26 -63.00 -7.10
CA ASN A 479 28.77 -62.84 -5.72
C ASN A 479 29.62 -61.98 -4.77
N ALA A 480 29.55 -60.66 -4.95
CA ALA A 480 29.77 -59.72 -3.84
C ALA A 480 28.58 -59.80 -2.88
N SER A 481 28.48 -60.89 -2.14
CA SER A 481 27.44 -61.05 -1.14
C SER A 481 27.87 -60.35 0.14
N LEU A 482 27.30 -59.17 0.44
CA LEU A 482 27.19 -58.76 1.85
C LEU A 482 26.15 -59.68 2.49
N ASN A 483 26.47 -60.95 2.69
CA ASN A 483 25.51 -61.97 3.10
C ASN A 483 24.89 -61.70 4.48
N ASN A 484 25.30 -60.66 5.23
CA ASN A 484 24.76 -60.40 6.56
C ASN A 484 24.71 -58.92 7.04
N TRP A 485 25.09 -57.92 6.24
CA TRP A 485 25.51 -56.63 6.84
C TRP A 485 24.57 -55.42 6.67
N ASP A 486 23.59 -55.44 5.76
CA ASP A 486 22.71 -54.27 5.51
C ASP A 486 21.25 -54.39 5.97
N THR A 487 20.85 -55.53 6.55
CA THR A 487 19.50 -55.66 7.12
C THR A 487 19.31 -54.88 8.42
N THR A 488 20.40 -54.44 9.07
CA THR A 488 20.35 -53.76 10.39
C THR A 488 19.82 -52.33 10.35
N TRP A 489 19.72 -51.71 9.18
CA TRP A 489 19.09 -50.38 9.04
C TRP A 489 17.60 -50.42 8.81
N PHE A 490 17.09 -51.55 8.35
CA PHE A 490 15.67 -51.79 8.31
C PHE A 490 15.18 -52.15 9.70
N SER A 491 13.94 -51.79 10.01
CA SER A 491 13.33 -52.28 11.26
C SER A 491 13.46 -53.79 11.36
N THR A 492 13.52 -54.32 12.58
CA THR A 492 13.73 -55.76 12.88
C THR A 492 12.71 -56.70 12.20
N ASN A 493 11.69 -56.14 11.56
CA ASN A 493 10.72 -56.86 10.76
C ASN A 493 11.15 -57.15 9.31
N VAL A 494 12.19 -56.52 8.76
CA VAL A 494 12.70 -56.86 7.43
C VAL A 494 13.79 -57.92 7.55
N SER A 495 13.65 -59.03 6.84
CA SER A 495 14.66 -60.10 6.78
C SER A 495 14.94 -60.51 5.34
N ILE A 496 16.21 -60.79 5.08
CA ILE A 496 16.74 -61.16 3.76
C ILE A 496 17.30 -62.57 3.90
N LYS A 497 16.96 -63.45 2.96
CA LYS A 497 17.40 -64.84 2.94
C LYS A 497 17.92 -65.18 1.55
N ASP A 498 18.81 -66.16 1.48
CA ASP A 498 19.23 -66.71 0.19
C ASP A 498 18.00 -67.26 -0.56
N SER A 499 17.97 -66.99 -1.86
CA SER A 499 16.98 -67.61 -2.74
C SER A 499 17.53 -68.91 -3.33
N LEU A 500 16.71 -69.64 -4.09
CA LEU A 500 17.16 -70.82 -4.84
C LEU A 500 18.08 -70.43 -6.01
N ASP A 501 17.99 -69.19 -6.49
CA ASP A 501 18.92 -68.59 -7.44
C ASP A 501 20.06 -67.92 -6.66
N GLU A 502 21.30 -68.34 -6.95
CA GLU A 502 22.50 -67.80 -6.30
C GLU A 502 22.70 -66.29 -6.55
N TRP A 503 22.01 -65.73 -7.54
CA TRP A 503 22.04 -64.32 -7.91
C TRP A 503 20.93 -63.50 -7.28
N GLU A 504 19.95 -64.13 -6.61
CA GLU A 504 18.81 -63.45 -6.00
C GLU A 504 18.72 -63.69 -4.48
N LYS A 505 18.16 -62.70 -3.78
CA LYS A 505 17.85 -62.77 -2.35
C LYS A 505 16.35 -62.63 -2.15
N SER A 506 15.78 -63.51 -1.33
CA SER A 506 14.39 -63.49 -0.91
C SER A 506 14.19 -62.51 0.25
N ILE A 507 13.25 -61.59 0.09
CA ILE A 507 12.99 -60.51 1.04
C ILE A 507 11.66 -60.78 1.75
N TYR A 508 11.67 -60.58 3.07
CA TYR A 508 10.51 -60.77 3.93
C TYR A 508 10.32 -59.54 4.81
N VAL A 509 9.06 -59.14 5.01
CA VAL A 509 8.67 -58.05 5.91
C VAL A 509 7.62 -58.57 6.89
N ASN A 510 7.84 -58.36 8.19
CA ASN A 510 7.05 -58.96 9.28
C ASN A 510 6.91 -60.50 9.11
N GLY A 511 7.97 -61.17 8.62
CA GLY A 511 7.98 -62.60 8.34
C GLY A 511 7.23 -63.05 7.07
N LYS A 512 6.57 -62.14 6.35
CA LYS A 512 5.87 -62.43 5.09
C LYS A 512 6.77 -62.16 3.89
N TYR A 513 6.81 -63.08 2.94
CA TYR A 513 7.56 -62.90 1.68
C TYR A 513 6.99 -61.73 0.88
N VAL A 514 7.89 -60.87 0.38
CA VAL A 514 7.54 -59.67 -0.41
C VAL A 514 8.20 -59.62 -1.78
N GLY A 515 9.18 -60.47 -2.09
CA GLY A 515 9.79 -60.56 -3.41
C GLY A 515 11.26 -60.94 -3.38
N THR A 516 11.88 -61.03 -4.55
CA THR A 516 13.32 -61.20 -4.71
C THR A 516 14.00 -59.92 -5.20
N ALA A 517 15.24 -59.72 -4.80
CA ALA A 517 16.11 -58.71 -5.38
C ALA A 517 17.40 -59.37 -5.84
N TYR A 518 17.99 -58.86 -6.92
CA TYR A 518 19.33 -59.29 -7.32
C TYR A 518 20.29 -59.00 -6.16
N GLY A 519 21.13 -59.97 -5.80
CA GLY A 519 22.01 -59.95 -4.62
C GLY A 519 23.16 -58.93 -4.70
N GLY A 520 23.18 -58.09 -5.74
CA GLY A 520 24.14 -57.00 -5.89
C GLY A 520 23.89 -55.86 -4.90
N PHE A 521 24.97 -55.23 -4.47
CA PHE A 521 24.94 -54.10 -3.53
C PHE A 521 24.13 -52.90 -4.04
N HIS A 522 24.27 -52.54 -5.32
CA HIS A 522 23.62 -51.38 -5.93
C HIS A 522 22.08 -51.46 -6.00
N THR A 523 21.50 -52.66 -5.92
CA THR A 523 20.04 -52.89 -5.99
C THR A 523 19.35 -52.77 -4.64
N LEU A 524 20.05 -53.02 -3.54
CA LEU A 524 19.51 -52.99 -2.17
C LEU A 524 19.83 -51.69 -1.42
N THR A 525 20.80 -50.90 -1.88
CA THR A 525 21.22 -49.67 -1.20
C THR A 525 21.39 -48.44 -2.13
N PRO A 526 20.44 -48.12 -3.04
CA PRO A 526 20.64 -47.01 -3.97
C PRO A 526 20.67 -45.63 -3.28
N ASN A 527 20.09 -45.48 -2.07
CA ASN A 527 20.14 -44.20 -1.34
C ASN A 527 19.77 -44.26 0.17
N TYR A 528 20.12 -45.35 0.87
CA TYR A 528 19.91 -45.55 2.33
C TYR A 528 18.45 -45.50 2.88
N ARG A 529 17.44 -45.11 2.09
CA ARG A 529 16.05 -44.86 2.56
C ARG A 529 15.02 -45.89 2.10
N TRP A 530 15.20 -46.53 0.94
CA TRP A 530 14.31 -47.55 0.39
C TRP A 530 15.05 -48.42 -0.63
N PHE A 531 14.46 -49.58 -0.97
CA PHE A 531 14.90 -50.44 -2.06
C PHE A 531 13.72 -51.14 -2.73
N GLN A 532 13.98 -51.77 -3.88
CA GLN A 532 12.98 -52.46 -4.67
C GLN A 532 13.20 -53.95 -4.74
N VAL A 533 12.10 -54.69 -4.80
CA VAL A 533 12.11 -56.15 -4.97
C VAL A 533 11.08 -56.57 -6.01
N LYS A 534 11.46 -57.50 -6.87
CA LYS A 534 10.60 -58.15 -7.85
C LYS A 534 9.71 -59.17 -7.13
N GLY A 535 8.41 -58.92 -7.09
CA GLY A 535 7.41 -59.91 -6.71
C GLY A 535 6.95 -60.72 -7.93
N ASP A 536 6.00 -61.64 -7.71
CA ASP A 536 5.56 -62.63 -8.71
C ASP A 536 5.08 -62.01 -10.04
N GLU A 537 4.43 -60.83 -9.99
CA GLU A 537 4.01 -60.04 -11.18
C GLU A 537 3.98 -58.52 -10.91
N LYS A 538 4.56 -58.11 -9.79
CA LYS A 538 4.49 -56.74 -9.25
C LYS A 538 5.84 -56.37 -8.69
N ILE A 539 6.07 -55.10 -8.49
CA ILE A 539 7.28 -54.65 -7.80
C ILE A 539 6.90 -54.05 -6.46
N ASN A 540 7.61 -54.44 -5.42
CA ASN A 540 7.42 -53.91 -4.08
C ASN A 540 8.54 -52.92 -3.77
N VAL A 541 8.17 -51.72 -3.37
CA VAL A 541 9.10 -50.72 -2.81
C VAL A 541 9.04 -50.84 -1.30
N ILE A 542 10.19 -51.02 -0.68
CA ILE A 542 10.33 -51.25 0.75
C ILE A 542 11.04 -50.05 1.35
N ALA A 543 10.35 -49.33 2.21
CA ALA A 543 10.91 -48.23 2.98
C ALA A 543 11.74 -48.75 4.15
N ARG A 544 12.59 -47.88 4.73
CA ARG A 544 13.44 -48.23 5.87
C ARG A 544 12.69 -48.82 7.08
N ASN A 545 11.52 -48.29 7.41
CA ASN A 545 10.69 -48.79 8.52
C ASN A 545 9.93 -50.10 8.19
N GLY A 546 10.29 -50.77 7.08
CA GLY A 546 9.65 -51.99 6.63
C GLY A 546 8.28 -51.76 6.01
N ASN A 547 7.86 -50.50 5.80
CA ASN A 547 6.66 -50.23 5.03
C ASN A 547 6.84 -50.70 3.59
N VAL A 548 5.81 -51.38 3.07
CA VAL A 548 5.84 -51.92 1.71
C VAL A 548 4.75 -51.25 0.90
N VAL A 549 5.12 -50.72 -0.27
CA VAL A 549 4.18 -50.26 -1.29
C VAL A 549 4.31 -51.14 -2.52
N THR A 550 3.22 -51.82 -2.88
CA THR A 550 3.17 -52.67 -4.07
C THR A 550 2.72 -51.87 -5.29
N LEU A 551 3.52 -51.89 -6.34
CA LEU A 551 3.24 -51.27 -7.63
C LEU A 551 2.81 -52.32 -8.65
N ASN A 552 1.70 -52.05 -9.34
CA ASN A 552 1.12 -52.96 -10.34
C ASN A 552 1.80 -52.81 -11.72
N PHE A 553 3.14 -52.71 -11.75
CA PHE A 553 3.93 -52.60 -12.99
C PHE A 553 5.03 -53.66 -13.04
N HIS A 554 5.40 -54.10 -14.24
CA HIS A 554 6.39 -55.18 -14.45
C HIS A 554 7.84 -54.70 -14.41
N SER A 555 8.09 -53.41 -14.66
CA SER A 555 9.41 -52.78 -14.67
C SER A 555 9.21 -51.27 -14.49
N TYR A 556 10.07 -50.61 -13.74
CA TYR A 556 9.96 -49.17 -13.55
C TYR A 556 11.31 -48.46 -13.41
N ASP A 557 11.28 -47.15 -13.61
CA ASP A 557 12.26 -46.20 -13.11
C ASP A 557 11.70 -45.51 -11.85
N ILE A 558 12.52 -45.38 -10.79
CA ILE A 558 12.11 -44.63 -9.58
C ILE A 558 13.04 -43.46 -9.36
N GLU A 559 12.44 -42.28 -9.24
CA GLU A 559 13.10 -41.06 -8.85
C GLU A 559 12.69 -40.63 -7.43
N ILE A 560 13.67 -40.16 -6.66
CA ILE A 560 13.41 -39.57 -5.35
C ILE A 560 12.98 -38.13 -5.56
N ILE A 561 11.76 -37.82 -5.13
CA ILE A 561 11.27 -36.44 -5.09
C ILE A 561 11.79 -35.78 -3.81
N TYR A 562 11.51 -36.37 -2.65
CA TYR A 562 12.07 -35.92 -1.37
C TYR A 562 11.76 -36.94 -0.27
N ASP A 563 12.77 -37.27 0.53
CA ASP A 563 12.61 -38.09 1.74
C ASP A 563 11.97 -39.46 1.48
N ASN A 564 10.73 -39.64 1.92
CA ASN A 564 9.89 -40.83 1.76
C ASN A 564 8.93 -40.73 0.56
N ILE A 565 8.97 -39.63 -0.20
CA ILE A 565 8.16 -39.38 -1.39
C ILE A 565 8.97 -39.70 -2.64
N ILE A 566 8.49 -40.65 -3.43
CA ILE A 566 9.13 -41.10 -4.68
C ILE A 566 8.14 -41.03 -5.84
N MET A 567 8.66 -40.87 -7.06
CA MET A 567 7.92 -41.07 -8.31
C MET A 567 8.37 -42.39 -8.92
N ALA A 568 7.41 -43.23 -9.30
CA ALA A 568 7.66 -44.46 -10.05
C ALA A 568 7.04 -44.36 -11.44
N GLU A 569 7.81 -44.64 -12.48
CA GLU A 569 7.37 -44.72 -13.87
C GLU A 569 7.50 -46.14 -14.42
N SER A 570 6.40 -46.70 -14.92
CA SER A 570 6.41 -47.98 -15.63
C SER A 570 7.20 -47.88 -16.94
N ILE A 571 8.28 -48.64 -17.08
CA ILE A 571 9.12 -48.64 -18.30
C ILE A 571 8.31 -49.13 -19.51
N SER A 572 7.37 -50.05 -19.33
CA SER A 572 6.60 -50.64 -20.43
C SER A 572 5.43 -49.80 -20.89
N SER A 573 4.84 -48.99 -20.01
CA SER A 573 3.62 -48.22 -20.33
C SER A 573 3.76 -46.70 -20.20
N GLY A 574 4.85 -46.21 -19.61
CA GLY A 574 5.04 -44.80 -19.25
C GLY A 574 4.09 -44.30 -18.14
N ASN A 575 3.33 -45.20 -17.50
CA ASN A 575 2.41 -44.82 -16.43
C ASN A 575 3.20 -44.42 -15.18
N ARG A 576 2.84 -43.29 -14.59
CA ARG A 576 3.53 -42.72 -13.43
C ARG A 576 2.65 -42.70 -12.20
N CYS A 577 3.25 -42.85 -11.03
CA CYS A 577 2.58 -42.63 -9.74
C CYS A 577 3.54 -42.03 -8.72
N VAL A 578 2.99 -41.28 -7.77
CA VAL A 578 3.74 -40.73 -6.62
C VAL A 578 3.39 -41.55 -5.41
N ILE A 579 4.38 -41.89 -4.59
CA ILE A 579 4.22 -42.79 -3.45
C ILE A 579 4.73 -42.09 -2.21
N ASP A 580 3.95 -42.14 -1.13
CA ASP A 580 4.39 -41.82 0.22
C ASP A 580 4.66 -43.14 0.97
N LEU A 581 5.95 -43.44 1.08
CA LEU A 581 6.45 -44.68 1.66
C LEU A 581 6.14 -44.79 3.15
N ASP A 582 6.11 -43.68 3.89
CA ASP A 582 5.79 -43.68 5.32
C ASP A 582 4.30 -43.93 5.58
N LYS A 583 3.43 -43.47 4.68
CA LYS A 583 1.99 -43.74 4.74
C LYS A 583 1.55 -45.02 4.03
N GLN A 584 2.48 -45.75 3.41
CA GLN A 584 2.19 -46.91 2.55
C GLN A 584 1.13 -46.63 1.48
N SER A 585 1.14 -45.41 0.91
CA SER A 585 0.05 -44.97 0.04
C SER A 585 0.57 -44.46 -1.30
N ILE A 586 -0.14 -44.83 -2.36
CA ILE A 586 0.04 -44.24 -3.68
C ILE A 586 -0.75 -42.93 -3.70
N ILE A 587 -0.05 -41.80 -3.68
CA ILE A 587 -0.62 -40.47 -3.86
C ILE A 587 -0.77 -40.22 -5.36
N SER A 588 -1.68 -40.93 -6.04
CA SER A 588 -1.87 -40.71 -7.48
C SER A 588 -2.40 -39.30 -7.71
N LYS A 589 -1.64 -38.50 -8.48
CA LYS A 589 -2.08 -37.24 -9.04
C LYS A 589 -1.89 -37.35 -10.54
N ASP A 590 -2.89 -37.96 -11.21
CA ASP A 590 -2.99 -38.21 -12.66
C ASP A 590 -2.98 -36.91 -13.52
N LYS A 591 -2.49 -35.79 -12.97
CA LYS A 591 -2.40 -34.48 -13.58
C LYS A 591 -0.96 -34.10 -13.93
N PHE A 592 0.04 -34.80 -13.37
CA PHE A 592 1.45 -34.52 -13.62
C PHE A 592 2.02 -35.51 -14.63
N ARG A 593 2.71 -34.98 -15.63
CA ARG A 593 3.64 -35.72 -16.48
C ARG A 593 4.92 -35.98 -15.66
N GLU A 594 5.68 -34.96 -15.29
CA GLU A 594 6.95 -35.11 -14.54
C GLU A 594 6.89 -34.48 -13.14
N MET A 595 7.75 -34.93 -12.23
CA MET A 595 8.04 -34.25 -10.97
C MET A 595 9.54 -34.30 -10.69
N TYR A 596 10.08 -33.17 -10.21
CA TYR A 596 11.50 -33.03 -9.97
C TYR A 596 11.81 -33.08 -8.47
N PRO A 597 13.05 -33.38 -8.07
CA PRO A 597 13.45 -33.35 -6.67
C PRO A 597 13.08 -32.04 -5.98
N MET A 598 12.58 -32.14 -4.74
CA MET A 598 12.18 -30.99 -3.94
C MET A 598 13.37 -30.11 -3.66
N SER A 599 13.18 -28.81 -3.80
CA SER A 599 14.18 -27.81 -3.47
C SER A 599 13.49 -26.60 -2.85
N CYS A 600 14.09 -26.04 -1.79
CA CYS A 600 13.50 -24.94 -1.00
C CYS A 600 12.00 -25.16 -0.66
N ASN A 601 11.64 -26.35 -0.19
CA ASN A 601 10.27 -26.77 0.15
C ASN A 601 9.24 -26.77 -1.00
N MET A 602 9.70 -26.66 -2.26
CA MET A 602 8.87 -26.67 -3.45
C MET A 602 9.26 -27.82 -4.37
N ILE A 603 8.26 -28.44 -4.98
CA ILE A 603 8.42 -29.48 -5.99
C ILE A 603 7.99 -28.90 -7.32
N LEU A 604 8.93 -28.83 -8.27
CA LEU A 604 8.60 -28.50 -9.66
C LEU A 604 7.85 -29.70 -10.27
N VAL A 605 6.76 -29.41 -10.96
CA VAL A 605 5.97 -30.42 -11.68
C VAL A 605 5.72 -29.97 -13.11
N GLN A 606 5.72 -30.92 -14.03
CA GLN A 606 5.21 -30.72 -15.39
C GLN A 606 3.82 -31.36 -15.49
N TYR A 607 2.84 -30.66 -16.01
CA TYR A 607 1.48 -31.14 -16.22
C TYR A 607 1.35 -31.89 -17.54
N ILE A 608 0.25 -32.65 -17.69
CA ILE A 608 -0.04 -33.41 -18.93
C ILE A 608 -0.14 -32.49 -20.17
N ASP A 609 -0.57 -31.24 -19.98
CA ASP A 609 -0.63 -30.22 -21.03
C ASP A 609 0.74 -29.61 -21.38
N ASN A 610 1.84 -30.15 -20.83
CA ASN A 610 3.22 -29.68 -20.92
C ASN A 610 3.54 -28.38 -20.19
N SER A 611 2.56 -27.74 -19.54
CA SER A 611 2.85 -26.59 -18.69
C SER A 611 3.60 -27.02 -17.43
N PHE A 612 4.30 -26.08 -16.79
CA PHE A 612 5.00 -26.29 -15.53
C PHE A 612 4.30 -25.54 -14.40
N GLY A 613 4.47 -26.04 -13.17
CA GLY A 613 4.04 -25.37 -11.96
C GLY A 613 4.69 -25.95 -10.71
N PHE A 614 4.22 -25.52 -9.55
CA PHE A 614 4.84 -25.85 -8.27
C PHE A 614 3.84 -26.37 -7.25
N VAL A 615 4.21 -27.43 -6.56
CA VAL A 615 3.44 -28.03 -5.47
C VAL A 615 4.27 -28.09 -4.18
N ASN A 616 3.59 -28.07 -3.04
CA ASN A 616 4.23 -28.20 -1.73
C ASN A 616 4.47 -29.67 -1.37
N ARG A 617 5.01 -29.93 -0.15
CA ARG A 617 5.25 -31.28 0.37
C ARG A 617 3.98 -32.16 0.45
N SER A 618 2.79 -31.58 0.64
CA SER A 618 1.53 -32.33 0.57
C SER A 618 1.02 -32.52 -0.87
N LEU A 619 1.87 -32.20 -1.85
CA LEU A 619 1.63 -32.20 -3.28
C LEU A 619 0.50 -31.25 -3.71
N SER A 620 -0.02 -30.43 -2.80
CA SER A 620 -1.06 -29.46 -3.11
C SER A 620 -0.45 -28.32 -3.91
N THR A 621 -1.21 -27.75 -4.86
CA THR A 621 -0.79 -26.60 -5.65
C THR A 621 -0.32 -25.49 -4.70
N ALA A 622 0.97 -25.15 -4.76
CA ALA A 622 1.56 -24.09 -3.97
C ALA A 622 1.45 -22.77 -4.72
N ILE A 623 1.74 -22.79 -6.02
CA ILE A 623 1.63 -21.66 -6.93
C ILE A 623 0.61 -22.02 -8.00
N THR A 624 -0.49 -21.26 -8.02
CA THR A 624 -1.63 -21.51 -8.91
C THR A 624 -1.30 -21.28 -10.38
N GLU A 625 -0.40 -20.33 -10.63
CA GLU A 625 0.02 -19.93 -11.98
C GLU A 625 0.76 -21.06 -12.73
N ARG A 626 0.61 -21.08 -14.07
CA ARG A 626 1.24 -22.06 -14.97
C ARG A 626 2.24 -21.38 -15.90
N TYR A 627 3.30 -22.10 -16.24
CA TYR A 627 4.44 -21.57 -17.00
C TYR A 627 4.75 -22.45 -18.22
N ASP A 628 5.33 -21.86 -19.27
CA ASP A 628 5.76 -22.58 -20.46
C ASP A 628 7.04 -23.39 -20.18
N ARG A 629 7.93 -22.82 -19.38
CA ARG A 629 9.10 -23.48 -18.79
C ARG A 629 9.27 -23.01 -17.35
N ALA A 630 9.75 -23.89 -16.48
CA ALA A 630 10.14 -23.52 -15.13
C ALA A 630 11.30 -24.41 -14.65
N TYR A 631 12.07 -23.89 -13.71
CA TYR A 631 13.16 -24.59 -13.06
C TYR A 631 12.89 -24.74 -11.57
N SER A 632 13.48 -25.76 -10.94
CA SER A 632 13.35 -25.97 -9.50
C SER A 632 13.80 -24.73 -8.72
N PHE A 633 13.17 -24.49 -7.58
CA PHE A 633 13.58 -23.42 -6.68
C PHE A 633 15.04 -23.57 -6.29
N SER A 634 15.74 -22.46 -6.15
CA SER A 634 17.13 -22.39 -5.75
C SER A 634 17.29 -21.15 -4.87
N CYS A 635 17.69 -21.33 -3.61
CA CYS A 635 17.87 -20.24 -2.65
C CYS A 635 16.63 -19.31 -2.54
N GLY A 636 15.43 -19.89 -2.54
CA GLY A 636 14.17 -19.16 -2.34
C GLY A 636 13.50 -18.61 -3.59
N THR A 637 14.14 -18.68 -4.76
CA THR A 637 13.56 -18.24 -6.03
C THR A 637 13.55 -19.31 -7.10
N ALA A 638 12.64 -19.22 -8.07
CA ALA A 638 12.61 -20.07 -9.24
C ALA A 638 12.60 -19.25 -10.52
N ALA A 639 13.38 -19.69 -11.51
CA ALA A 639 13.33 -19.15 -12.87
C ALA A 639 12.14 -19.75 -13.62
N VAL A 640 11.30 -18.89 -14.18
CA VAL A 640 10.11 -19.26 -14.94
C VAL A 640 10.05 -18.48 -16.24
N ILE A 641 9.40 -19.07 -17.24
CA ILE A 641 9.19 -18.47 -18.55
C ILE A 641 7.72 -18.61 -18.92
N LYS A 642 7.09 -17.49 -19.24
CA LYS A 642 5.67 -17.41 -19.62
C LYS A 642 5.48 -16.42 -20.76
N GLY A 643 4.81 -16.85 -21.82
CA GLY A 643 4.64 -16.06 -23.05
C GLY A 643 5.97 -15.71 -23.70
N GLY A 644 6.98 -16.57 -23.57
CA GLY A 644 8.34 -16.32 -24.07
C GLY A 644 9.17 -15.31 -23.25
N ILE A 645 8.66 -14.83 -22.12
CA ILE A 645 9.36 -13.88 -21.23
C ILE A 645 9.81 -14.59 -19.96
N GLY A 646 11.10 -14.48 -19.63
CA GLY A 646 11.72 -15.05 -18.45
C GLY A 646 11.79 -14.09 -17.26
N TYR A 647 11.53 -14.59 -16.06
CA TYR A 647 11.68 -13.86 -14.79
C TYR A 647 11.81 -14.81 -13.59
N LEU A 648 12.16 -14.26 -12.44
CA LEU A 648 12.21 -14.95 -11.15
C LEU A 648 10.90 -14.77 -10.38
N ILE A 649 10.49 -15.83 -9.69
CA ILE A 649 9.38 -15.82 -8.74
C ILE A 649 9.85 -16.24 -7.34
N ASN A 650 9.20 -15.72 -6.30
CA ASN A 650 9.35 -16.19 -4.92
C ASN A 650 8.44 -17.41 -4.63
N SER A 651 8.49 -17.91 -3.39
CA SER A 651 7.68 -19.03 -2.90
C SER A 651 6.16 -18.78 -2.93
N GLU A 652 5.73 -17.52 -2.95
CA GLU A 652 4.33 -17.11 -3.13
C GLU A 652 3.90 -17.07 -4.61
N GLY A 653 4.84 -17.24 -5.55
CA GLY A 653 4.62 -17.11 -6.98
C GLY A 653 4.60 -15.68 -7.49
N LYS A 654 4.97 -14.70 -6.66
CA LYS A 654 5.10 -13.30 -7.06
C LYS A 654 6.39 -13.11 -7.85
N GLN A 655 6.32 -12.37 -8.96
CA GLN A 655 7.51 -11.95 -9.70
C GLN A 655 8.38 -11.03 -8.84
N VAL A 656 9.67 -11.35 -8.75
CA VAL A 656 10.67 -10.62 -7.93
C VAL A 656 11.86 -10.10 -8.74
N SER A 657 11.85 -10.23 -10.06
CA SER A 657 12.88 -9.70 -10.96
C SER A 657 12.29 -8.88 -12.11
N ALA A 658 13.16 -8.15 -12.81
CA ALA A 658 12.92 -7.70 -14.16
C ALA A 658 12.67 -8.87 -15.12
N THR A 659 12.26 -8.53 -16.33
CA THR A 659 12.03 -9.48 -17.41
C THR A 659 13.24 -9.61 -18.32
N TYR A 660 13.42 -10.83 -18.82
CA TYR A 660 14.53 -11.29 -19.65
C TYR A 660 14.01 -12.09 -20.85
N ASP A 661 14.79 -12.13 -21.93
CA ASP A 661 14.48 -12.92 -23.12
C ASP A 661 14.59 -14.43 -22.84
N ASP A 662 15.52 -14.81 -21.96
CA ASP A 662 15.68 -16.17 -21.43
C ASP A 662 16.32 -16.10 -20.04
N ILE A 663 15.99 -17.06 -19.18
CA ILE A 663 16.53 -17.18 -17.83
C ILE A 663 16.65 -18.66 -17.45
N ALA A 664 17.76 -19.02 -16.82
CA ALA A 664 17.95 -20.37 -16.30
C ALA A 664 18.92 -20.37 -15.10
N PRO A 665 18.80 -21.35 -14.17
CA PRO A 665 19.77 -21.52 -13.11
C PRO A 665 21.19 -21.73 -13.65
N LEU A 666 22.18 -21.18 -12.94
CA LEU A 666 23.59 -21.42 -13.24
C LEU A 666 24.00 -22.77 -12.64
N ALA A 667 24.40 -23.72 -13.49
CA ALA A 667 24.74 -25.07 -13.05
C ALA A 667 25.89 -25.05 -12.02
N GLY A 668 25.70 -25.73 -10.89
CA GLY A 668 26.69 -25.77 -9.80
C GLY A 668 26.67 -24.55 -8.86
N HIS A 669 25.92 -23.49 -9.18
CA HIS A 669 25.87 -22.25 -8.41
C HIS A 669 24.43 -21.91 -8.04
N LYS A 670 24.00 -22.36 -6.86
CA LYS A 670 22.63 -22.14 -6.38
C LYS A 670 22.35 -20.64 -6.15
N GLY A 671 21.10 -20.24 -6.40
CA GLY A 671 20.64 -18.86 -6.25
C GLY A 671 21.19 -17.87 -7.28
N LEU A 672 21.95 -18.35 -8.27
CA LEU A 672 22.43 -17.57 -9.42
C LEU A 672 21.75 -18.03 -10.70
N TYR A 673 21.48 -17.06 -11.58
CA TYR A 673 20.76 -17.29 -12.82
C TYR A 673 21.49 -16.62 -13.97
N LYS A 674 21.71 -17.37 -15.04
CA LYS A 674 22.10 -16.78 -16.33
C LYS A 674 20.86 -16.16 -16.96
N VAL A 675 21.03 -14.96 -17.50
CA VAL A 675 19.96 -14.22 -18.17
C VAL A 675 20.43 -13.71 -19.51
N SER A 676 19.51 -13.62 -20.47
CA SER A 676 19.74 -12.90 -21.72
C SER A 676 18.75 -11.76 -21.90
N LYS A 677 19.24 -10.62 -22.40
CA LYS A 677 18.42 -9.45 -22.73
C LYS A 677 19.00 -8.75 -23.93
N SER A 678 18.17 -8.52 -24.95
CA SER A 678 18.55 -7.86 -26.20
C SER A 678 19.77 -8.52 -26.88
N GLY A 679 19.82 -9.86 -26.87
CA GLY A 679 20.90 -10.65 -27.49
C GLY A 679 22.19 -10.73 -26.68
N LYS A 680 22.31 -9.99 -25.57
CA LYS A 680 23.44 -10.07 -24.62
C LYS A 680 23.11 -10.99 -23.46
N CYS A 681 24.12 -11.55 -22.82
CA CYS A 681 23.99 -12.36 -21.63
C CYS A 681 24.75 -11.77 -20.43
N GLY A 682 24.26 -12.12 -19.23
CA GLY A 682 24.85 -11.79 -17.95
C GLY A 682 24.39 -12.77 -16.88
N ILE A 683 24.70 -12.47 -15.62
CA ILE A 683 24.32 -13.28 -14.46
C ILE A 683 23.68 -12.37 -13.42
N ILE A 684 22.55 -12.81 -12.88
CA ILE A 684 21.87 -12.17 -11.76
C ILE A 684 21.80 -13.14 -10.57
N ASP A 685 21.57 -12.59 -9.38
CA ASP A 685 21.16 -13.39 -8.24
C ASP A 685 19.63 -13.49 -8.08
N GLY A 686 19.17 -14.23 -7.07
CA GLY A 686 17.76 -14.38 -6.71
C GLY A 686 17.02 -13.07 -6.38
N ASN A 687 17.72 -11.96 -6.14
CA ASN A 687 17.14 -10.64 -5.89
C ASN A 687 17.26 -9.70 -7.11
N ASP A 688 17.51 -10.28 -8.29
CA ASP A 688 17.69 -9.55 -9.55
C ASP A 688 18.87 -8.56 -9.56
N GLN A 689 19.82 -8.73 -8.64
CA GLN A 689 21.04 -7.93 -8.65
C GLN A 689 21.99 -8.47 -9.71
N ILE A 690 22.45 -7.59 -10.60
CA ILE A 690 23.43 -7.93 -11.63
C ILE A 690 24.73 -8.32 -10.93
N VAL A 691 25.10 -9.61 -11.06
CA VAL A 691 26.37 -10.17 -10.62
C VAL A 691 27.41 -10.02 -11.72
N VAL A 692 27.02 -10.36 -12.95
CA VAL A 692 27.80 -10.16 -14.17
C VAL A 692 26.99 -9.28 -15.13
N PRO A 693 27.54 -8.14 -15.58
CA PRO A 693 26.85 -7.22 -16.50
C PRO A 693 26.27 -7.94 -17.72
N ILE A 694 25.09 -7.51 -18.16
CA ILE A 694 24.40 -8.10 -19.33
C ILE A 694 24.93 -7.44 -20.61
N GLU A 695 26.20 -7.66 -20.92
CA GLU A 695 26.89 -7.04 -22.07
C GLU A 695 27.68 -8.04 -22.93
N TYR A 696 27.75 -9.30 -22.48
CA TYR A 696 28.52 -10.35 -23.13
C TYR A 696 27.74 -11.00 -24.27
N GLU A 697 28.46 -11.42 -25.30
CA GLU A 697 27.88 -12.20 -26.40
C GLU A 697 27.80 -13.69 -26.00
N PRO A 698 26.69 -14.40 -26.31
CA PRO A 698 26.59 -15.83 -26.04
C PRO A 698 27.66 -16.60 -26.83
N ALA A 699 28.65 -17.16 -26.14
CA ALA A 699 29.64 -18.00 -26.79
C ALA A 699 29.02 -19.36 -27.17
N LYS A 700 29.21 -19.79 -28.42
CA LYS A 700 28.84 -21.12 -28.90
C LYS A 700 30.01 -22.07 -28.61
N THR A 701 29.89 -22.91 -27.59
CA THR A 701 30.83 -24.02 -27.37
C THR A 701 30.08 -25.34 -27.53
N GLY A 702 30.43 -26.12 -28.54
CA GLY A 702 29.97 -27.49 -28.67
C GLY A 702 30.86 -28.43 -27.86
N HIS A 703 30.27 -29.27 -27.02
CA HIS A 703 30.92 -30.50 -26.55
C HIS A 703 30.22 -31.71 -27.17
N TYR A 704 31.01 -32.64 -27.70
CA TYR A 704 30.55 -33.95 -28.12
C TYR A 704 30.41 -34.85 -26.89
N THR A 705 29.20 -35.36 -26.64
CA THR A 705 29.00 -36.61 -25.92
C THR A 705 28.43 -37.61 -26.90
N ASN A 706 28.94 -38.85 -26.89
CA ASN A 706 28.40 -39.93 -27.70
C ASN A 706 26.90 -40.05 -27.41
N ASP A 707 26.12 -39.87 -28.47
CA ASP A 707 24.66 -39.91 -28.56
C ASP A 707 23.87 -38.72 -27.93
N LYS A 708 23.53 -37.78 -28.83
CA LYS A 708 22.66 -36.58 -28.73
C LYS A 708 23.36 -35.27 -28.38
N LEU A 709 23.30 -34.33 -29.34
CA LEU A 709 23.66 -32.92 -29.17
C LEU A 709 22.79 -32.30 -28.07
N SER A 710 23.41 -31.87 -26.96
CA SER A 710 22.84 -30.83 -26.11
C SER A 710 23.76 -29.60 -26.21
N SER A 711 23.25 -28.51 -26.78
CA SER A 711 23.99 -27.26 -26.88
C SER A 711 24.04 -26.59 -25.51
N VAL A 712 25.09 -26.86 -24.73
CA VAL A 712 25.40 -26.05 -23.56
C VAL A 712 26.14 -24.80 -24.07
N GLN A 713 25.46 -23.65 -24.06
CA GLN A 713 26.14 -22.36 -24.16
C GLN A 713 27.05 -22.22 -22.94
N SER A 714 28.34 -22.52 -23.09
CA SER A 714 29.33 -22.04 -22.13
C SER A 714 29.74 -20.64 -22.58
N VAL A 715 29.66 -19.69 -21.66
CA VAL A 715 30.19 -18.35 -21.88
C VAL A 715 31.70 -18.46 -21.65
N ALA A 716 32.49 -18.41 -22.72
CA ALA A 716 33.93 -18.27 -22.62
C ALA A 716 34.22 -16.99 -21.79
N GLY A 717 34.79 -17.16 -20.60
CA GLY A 717 34.96 -16.11 -19.59
C GLY A 717 34.22 -16.34 -18.25
N VAL A 718 33.21 -17.22 -18.19
CA VAL A 718 32.48 -17.55 -16.94
C VAL A 718 33.11 -18.73 -16.18
N ILE A 719 33.92 -19.56 -16.83
CA ILE A 719 34.72 -20.61 -16.18
C ILE A 719 35.66 -20.02 -15.10
N GLU A 720 36.01 -18.73 -15.23
CA GLU A 720 36.87 -17.99 -14.29
C GLU A 720 36.12 -17.40 -13.08
N TRP A 721 34.79 -17.59 -12.95
CA TRP A 721 34.04 -17.28 -11.72
C TRP A 721 33.91 -18.48 -10.76
N ALA A 722 34.75 -19.50 -10.94
CA ALA A 722 34.97 -20.52 -9.92
C ALA A 722 35.48 -19.92 -8.58
N ASN A 723 35.89 -18.65 -8.56
CA ASN A 723 36.15 -17.86 -7.34
C ASN A 723 35.62 -16.43 -7.54
N GLY A 724 34.69 -15.97 -6.70
CA GLY A 724 34.00 -14.67 -6.83
C GLY A 724 34.92 -13.49 -7.18
N VAL A 725 34.57 -12.74 -8.23
CA VAL A 725 35.51 -11.87 -8.96
C VAL A 725 35.64 -10.46 -8.36
N LYS A 726 36.88 -10.06 -8.05
CA LYS A 726 37.67 -9.20 -8.97
C LYS A 726 39.17 -9.40 -8.74
N THR A 727 39.89 -9.48 -9.86
CA THR A 727 41.33 -9.38 -10.09
C THR A 727 42.25 -10.59 -9.79
N THR A 728 42.94 -10.97 -10.87
CA THR A 728 44.25 -11.65 -11.00
C THR A 728 44.26 -13.19 -11.01
N ILE A 729 44.30 -13.72 -12.24
CA ILE A 729 45.23 -14.77 -12.71
C ILE A 729 45.34 -16.01 -11.81
N PHE A 730 44.72 -17.10 -12.24
CA PHE A 730 45.41 -18.40 -12.15
C PHE A 730 46.09 -18.59 -13.52
N GLU A 731 47.42 -18.77 -13.51
CA GLU A 731 48.26 -19.01 -14.70
C GLU A 731 47.84 -20.22 -15.52
#